data_AF-A0A2M9LWU3-F1
#
_entry.id   AF-A0A2M9LWU3-F1
#
_cell.length_a   1.000
_cell.length_b   1.000
_cell.length_c   1.000
_cell.angle_alpha   90.00
_cell.angle_beta   90.00
_cell.angle_gamma   90.00
#
_symmetry.space_group_name_H-M   'P 1'
#
loop_
_entity.id
_entity.type
_entity.pdbx_description
1 polymer ?
#
loop_
_entity_poly.entity_id
_entity_poly.type
_entity_poly.pdbx_seq_one_letter_code
_entity_poly.pdbx_strand_id
1 'polypeptide(L)'
;MTPLRVLPLRVAPLPGEGLDSWLEALARRNGLPIQPLLKVLHLPPFLATRSLVTSLEPHVLRQLEHVAALPAGRLDATVLGGGFPLGPQREPRCRFCPQCLSERDGRWLLHWWLPWTFACTTHQVLLHDVCPRCHTAPRRAMPRRTHRSAPGSCLRTGRDTSTCGTDLSTAPAIVLPTGHRLLEAQAWIDALLAQPDQAEAHTVFSDLNACTSWLLRSLTTADLHGLGAVVLDDWSRQPPPSPKARLRPLSAAARGALAQAAQPILAGTDAEAIEAIRHLRRQGEATGSPAPQGMDFHPWHQLSADAHRRFLQAADPQMRPMDRLRLRSATDRAGYPSADSAVSTNRLRHLPQLLWPTWTVQLMPREGTDEDYFRAMASALLLLPGQPQQSTREITDRLHPYLSDTMGLVLRRSIEKHPEVLTALSRLADHLDDHGSAIDYQRRRDLIPGEPITWDAWKQLCFDTGTQPGESPTSTSQTPRFVQAQRYLHQLLTGSDLADPAHPLAWQSAGDRSRYLAFLPTLTLDQRQALHAHARTLLAQLNIAEPHTWEPPEDLATGLTLPGRPLSDIDLEALDRIVCVEQRTPGEAAQQLGTTLTHVRFALEHVGPRPRQWTSPTSPLVSWQLRERARATLTAEFLDREYTQQEKPLTQIAQETDLPRHIVVERAKDLGLTIYRTRRPLPIDENWLREQYLTHQRSTYNIALQLDTEDETIRRRLQRLGIPLRAQGVHSRTVMIAKLDTSIPRDIRAAVEGTLHGWLRLHRFHITMSFPNLTTAGAYLGAEQRALTTQFQRLEADIGHPLYHRSVQTTPQRPTSRGKSLLRNIQRPEVQALMNNALSPTQMLPMSDVSTIAEAEAAARHRGKRGPLKPFDGIAVERIRIRQETLTLLQDLLDHADQEFYGAQVHSRTDLPQGTVSDQLRRLRQAGWLTSRPEDDGSWMRRATPGRGPGRRITYYSLTPEGRRAAAHELHTRRFPAPRNSTERWDESTDRTSRHRSEAAGHADRGRQK
;
A
#
# COMPACT_ATOMS: atom_id res chain seq x y z
N MET A 1 17.60 -85.96 -25.17
CA MET A 1 18.83 -85.18 -24.88
C MET A 1 19.89 -86.16 -24.39
N THR A 2 20.98 -86.34 -25.13
CA THR A 2 22.11 -87.16 -24.69
C THR A 2 22.74 -86.53 -23.44
N PRO A 3 23.00 -87.29 -22.36
CA PRO A 3 23.64 -86.73 -21.17
C PRO A 3 25.01 -86.13 -21.54
N LEU A 4 25.26 -84.89 -21.11
CA LEU A 4 26.54 -84.22 -21.32
C LEU A 4 27.63 -85.04 -20.64
N ARG A 5 28.58 -85.56 -21.44
CA ARG A 5 29.71 -86.34 -20.91
C ARG A 5 30.71 -85.41 -20.22
N VAL A 6 31.17 -85.81 -19.04
CA VAL A 6 32.23 -85.11 -18.29
C VAL A 6 33.58 -85.31 -18.97
N LEU A 7 34.46 -84.32 -18.90
CA LEU A 7 35.82 -84.42 -19.46
C LEU A 7 36.70 -85.43 -18.70
N PRO A 8 37.51 -86.25 -19.41
CA PRO A 8 38.36 -87.26 -18.78
C PRO A 8 39.51 -86.64 -17.98
N LEU A 9 40.15 -85.59 -18.50
CA LEU A 9 41.21 -84.85 -17.81
C LEU A 9 40.70 -83.45 -17.43
N ARG A 10 40.73 -83.16 -16.12
CA ARG A 10 40.17 -81.94 -15.52
C ARG A 10 41.26 -81.16 -14.77
N VAL A 11 41.07 -79.86 -14.66
CA VAL A 11 41.94 -78.94 -13.89
C VAL A 11 41.02 -77.98 -13.15
N ALA A 12 41.25 -77.76 -11.85
CA ALA A 12 40.49 -76.77 -11.10
C ALA A 12 40.92 -75.34 -11.48
N PRO A 13 39.98 -74.37 -11.52
CA PRO A 13 40.34 -72.96 -11.63
C PRO A 13 41.07 -72.50 -10.35
N LEU A 14 42.16 -71.75 -10.53
CA LEU A 14 42.87 -71.14 -9.41
C LEU A 14 42.10 -69.91 -8.88
N PRO A 15 42.28 -69.52 -7.61
CA PRO A 15 41.68 -68.29 -7.08
C PRO A 15 42.02 -67.07 -7.94
N GLY A 16 41.04 -66.24 -8.31
CA GLY A 16 41.24 -65.04 -9.13
C GLY A 16 41.69 -65.29 -10.58
N GLU A 17 41.68 -66.53 -11.06
CA GLU A 17 42.03 -66.86 -12.44
C GLU A 17 40.91 -66.52 -13.43
N GLY A 18 41.26 -65.94 -14.58
CA GLY A 18 40.30 -65.71 -15.67
C GLY A 18 39.89 -66.99 -16.40
N LEU A 19 38.64 -67.06 -16.87
CA LEU A 19 38.11 -68.22 -17.60
C LEU A 19 38.94 -68.55 -18.85
N ASP A 20 39.46 -67.52 -19.52
CA ASP A 20 40.37 -67.66 -20.65
C ASP A 20 41.70 -68.32 -20.28
N SER A 21 42.24 -68.08 -19.08
CA SER A 21 43.39 -68.81 -18.52
C SER A 21 43.05 -70.25 -18.19
N TRP A 22 41.92 -70.46 -17.52
CA TRP A 22 41.51 -71.80 -17.10
C TRP A 22 41.24 -72.72 -18.30
N LEU A 23 40.56 -72.22 -19.34
CA LEU A 23 40.34 -72.95 -20.59
C LEU A 23 41.66 -73.27 -21.31
N GLU A 24 42.67 -72.39 -21.22
CA GLU A 24 44.00 -72.65 -21.76
C GLU A 24 44.73 -73.77 -21.03
N ALA A 25 44.66 -73.78 -19.70
CA ALA A 25 45.22 -74.84 -18.86
C ALA A 25 44.49 -76.18 -19.10
N LEU A 26 43.16 -76.15 -19.23
CA LEU A 26 42.35 -77.31 -19.55
C LEU A 26 42.70 -77.88 -20.93
N ALA A 27 42.92 -77.02 -21.94
CA ALA A 27 43.37 -77.42 -23.27
C ALA A 27 44.75 -78.08 -23.24
N ARG A 28 45.71 -77.49 -22.53
CA ARG A 28 47.05 -78.08 -22.34
C ARG A 28 46.98 -79.44 -21.67
N ARG A 29 46.20 -79.56 -20.59
CA ARG A 29 46.06 -80.82 -19.85
C ARG A 29 45.49 -81.96 -20.72
N ASN A 30 44.61 -81.62 -21.66
CA ASN A 30 44.04 -82.57 -22.62
C ASN A 30 44.87 -82.73 -23.91
N GLY A 31 46.02 -82.05 -24.05
CA GLY A 31 46.85 -82.10 -25.26
C GLY A 31 46.18 -81.49 -26.51
N LEU A 32 45.15 -80.66 -26.33
CA LEU A 32 44.35 -80.11 -27.42
C LEU A 32 44.72 -78.64 -27.71
N PRO A 33 44.65 -78.19 -28.97
CA PRO A 33 44.54 -76.76 -29.25
C PRO A 33 43.22 -76.22 -28.67
N ILE A 34 43.23 -74.96 -28.22
CA ILE A 34 42.08 -74.37 -27.52
C ILE A 34 40.80 -74.30 -28.38
N GLN A 35 40.90 -74.05 -29.69
CA GLN A 35 39.74 -73.94 -30.58
C GLN A 35 38.94 -75.26 -30.70
N PRO A 36 39.57 -76.42 -30.97
CA PRO A 36 38.92 -77.72 -30.82
C PRO A 36 38.28 -77.95 -29.45
N LEU A 37 38.94 -77.57 -28.36
CA LEU A 37 38.36 -77.71 -27.01
C LEU A 37 37.08 -76.88 -26.86
N LEU A 38 37.07 -75.61 -27.31
CA LEU A 38 35.88 -74.77 -27.27
C LEU A 38 34.70 -75.43 -28.02
N LYS A 39 34.97 -76.03 -29.18
CA LYS A 39 33.97 -76.77 -29.97
C LYS A 39 33.42 -77.98 -29.21
N VAL A 40 34.28 -78.74 -28.52
CA VAL A 40 33.87 -79.87 -27.65
C VAL A 40 33.02 -79.40 -26.48
N LEU A 41 33.33 -78.22 -25.93
CA LEU A 41 32.59 -77.60 -24.84
C LEU A 41 31.30 -76.88 -25.30
N HIS A 42 30.95 -76.96 -26.60
CA HIS A 42 29.83 -76.23 -27.20
C HIS A 42 29.88 -74.71 -27.00
N LEU A 43 31.08 -74.14 -26.84
CA LEU A 43 31.29 -72.70 -26.78
C LEU A 43 31.43 -72.15 -28.21
N PRO A 44 30.86 -70.96 -28.50
CA PRO A 44 31.01 -70.35 -29.81
C PRO A 44 32.49 -70.00 -30.08
N PRO A 45 32.94 -70.01 -31.34
CA PRO A 45 34.29 -69.63 -31.68
C PRO A 45 34.51 -68.13 -31.41
N PHE A 46 35.31 -67.80 -30.41
CA PHE A 46 35.65 -66.41 -30.08
C PHE A 46 36.90 -65.95 -30.84
N LEU A 47 36.79 -64.83 -31.55
CA LEU A 47 37.94 -64.16 -32.18
C LEU A 47 38.79 -63.37 -31.18
N ALA A 48 38.15 -62.81 -30.16
CA ALA A 48 38.79 -62.03 -29.11
C ALA A 48 38.66 -62.74 -27.76
N THR A 49 39.79 -62.96 -27.07
CA THR A 49 39.85 -63.67 -25.78
C THR A 49 38.95 -63.04 -24.73
N ARG A 50 38.86 -61.71 -24.71
CA ARG A 50 38.04 -60.94 -23.77
C ARG A 50 36.57 -61.37 -23.71
N SER A 51 36.01 -61.87 -24.81
CA SER A 51 34.60 -62.27 -24.85
C SER A 51 34.30 -63.44 -23.91
N LEU A 52 35.30 -64.27 -23.61
CA LEU A 52 35.18 -65.35 -22.64
C LEU A 52 35.04 -64.86 -21.20
N VAL A 53 35.52 -63.66 -20.89
CA VAL A 53 35.50 -63.13 -19.52
C VAL A 53 34.44 -62.05 -19.32
N THR A 54 33.67 -61.66 -20.35
CA THR A 54 32.63 -60.61 -20.21
C THR A 54 31.26 -60.93 -20.79
N SER A 55 31.18 -61.90 -21.70
CA SER A 55 30.02 -62.02 -22.59
C SER A 55 29.44 -63.43 -22.58
N LEU A 56 29.80 -64.23 -21.58
CA LEU A 56 29.23 -65.55 -21.38
C LEU A 56 28.01 -65.44 -20.48
N GLU A 57 26.88 -65.94 -20.99
CA GLU A 57 25.65 -66.05 -20.22
C GLU A 57 25.84 -67.00 -19.03
N PRO A 58 25.22 -66.73 -17.86
CA PRO A 58 25.34 -67.57 -16.67
C PRO A 58 25.02 -69.05 -16.94
N HIS A 59 24.04 -69.33 -17.82
CA HIS A 59 23.69 -70.70 -18.19
C HIS A 59 24.85 -71.46 -18.86
N VAL A 60 25.73 -70.77 -19.60
CA VAL A 60 26.88 -71.37 -20.27
C VAL A 60 27.91 -71.77 -19.22
N LEU A 61 28.11 -70.94 -18.19
CA LEU A 61 28.97 -71.27 -17.06
C LEU A 61 28.47 -72.52 -16.32
N ARG A 62 27.15 -72.64 -16.10
CA ARG A 62 26.55 -73.83 -15.49
C ARG A 62 26.84 -75.10 -16.28
N GLN A 63 26.71 -75.02 -17.61
CA GLN A 63 27.01 -76.13 -18.51
C GLN A 63 28.50 -76.52 -18.44
N LEU A 64 29.40 -75.54 -18.41
CA LEU A 64 30.84 -75.77 -18.28
C LEU A 64 31.19 -76.41 -16.93
N GLU A 65 30.57 -75.97 -15.85
CA GLU A 65 30.75 -76.57 -14.52
C GLU A 65 30.33 -78.03 -14.52
N HIS A 66 29.19 -78.36 -15.13
CA HIS A 66 28.74 -79.74 -15.27
C HIS A 66 29.73 -80.60 -16.05
N VAL A 67 30.19 -80.13 -17.22
CA VAL A 67 31.15 -80.85 -18.08
C VAL A 67 32.53 -80.98 -17.41
N ALA A 68 32.93 -80.01 -16.59
CA ALA A 68 34.18 -80.04 -15.84
C ALA A 68 34.07 -80.73 -14.46
N ALA A 69 32.88 -81.16 -14.05
CA ALA A 69 32.57 -81.66 -12.71
C ALA A 69 32.98 -80.69 -11.58
N LEU A 70 32.65 -79.40 -11.75
CA LEU A 70 32.82 -78.35 -10.75
C LEU A 70 31.50 -78.10 -10.00
N PRO A 71 31.55 -77.65 -8.74
CA PRO A 71 30.36 -77.18 -8.03
C PRO A 71 29.67 -76.05 -8.78
N ALA A 72 28.34 -76.01 -8.70
CA ALA A 72 27.58 -74.89 -9.21
C ALA A 72 27.99 -73.60 -8.50
N GLY A 73 28.54 -72.65 -9.25
CA GLY A 73 28.86 -71.29 -8.82
C GLY A 73 30.35 -71.01 -8.97
N ARG A 74 31.13 -72.07 -9.17
CA ARG A 74 32.58 -72.01 -9.14
C ARG A 74 33.16 -71.17 -10.27
N LEU A 75 32.54 -71.16 -11.44
CA LEU A 75 33.05 -70.39 -12.59
C LEU A 75 32.60 -68.92 -12.59
N ASP A 76 31.69 -68.51 -11.72
CA ASP A 76 31.27 -67.09 -11.65
C ASP A 76 32.45 -66.18 -11.27
N ALA A 77 33.37 -66.66 -10.41
CA ALA A 77 34.58 -65.94 -10.02
C ALA A 77 35.66 -65.87 -11.13
N THR A 78 35.45 -66.53 -12.27
CA THR A 78 36.39 -66.58 -13.40
C THR A 78 35.98 -65.68 -14.56
N VAL A 79 34.84 -65.01 -14.45
CA VAL A 79 34.33 -64.02 -15.40
C VAL A 79 34.03 -62.71 -14.69
N LEU A 80 33.97 -61.62 -15.44
CA LEU A 80 33.48 -60.34 -14.94
C LEU A 80 31.96 -60.32 -15.06
N GLY A 81 31.27 -59.94 -13.98
CA GLY A 81 29.81 -59.86 -13.97
C GLY A 81 29.26 -58.89 -15.02
N GLY A 82 28.10 -59.23 -15.59
CA GLY A 82 27.36 -58.32 -16.48
C GLY A 82 26.96 -57.06 -15.72
N GLY A 83 27.36 -55.89 -16.24
CA GLY A 83 27.15 -54.58 -15.57
C GLY A 83 28.40 -53.99 -14.92
N PHE A 84 29.55 -54.68 -14.94
CA PHE A 84 30.80 -54.09 -14.45
C PHE A 84 31.25 -52.93 -15.36
N PRO A 85 31.43 -51.69 -14.87
CA PRO A 85 31.67 -50.49 -15.70
C PRO A 85 33.05 -50.48 -16.37
N LEU A 86 33.87 -51.46 -16.02
CA LEU A 86 35.27 -51.60 -16.40
C LEU A 86 35.54 -52.90 -17.16
N GLY A 87 34.54 -53.50 -17.80
CA GLY A 87 34.78 -54.69 -18.61
C GLY A 87 35.83 -54.45 -19.72
N PRO A 88 36.60 -55.47 -20.14
CA PRO A 88 37.59 -55.42 -21.23
C PRO A 88 37.04 -55.02 -22.61
N GLN A 89 35.77 -54.64 -22.70
CA GLN A 89 35.25 -53.88 -23.84
C GLN A 89 35.93 -52.51 -23.96
N ARG A 90 36.27 -51.87 -22.83
CA ARG A 90 36.96 -50.56 -22.78
C ARG A 90 38.49 -50.65 -22.88
N GLU A 91 39.07 -51.81 -22.57
CA GLU A 91 40.50 -52.09 -22.73
C GLU A 91 40.71 -53.50 -23.35
N PRO A 92 41.11 -53.61 -24.64
CA PRO A 92 41.29 -54.90 -25.29
C PRO A 92 42.57 -55.64 -24.86
N ARG A 93 43.46 -55.05 -24.06
CA ARG A 93 44.74 -55.65 -23.66
C ARG A 93 44.67 -56.23 -22.24
N CYS A 94 44.85 -57.54 -22.12
CA CYS A 94 45.12 -58.17 -20.84
C CYS A 94 46.57 -57.88 -20.44
N ARG A 95 46.74 -57.32 -19.24
CA ARG A 95 48.06 -56.99 -18.70
C ARG A 95 48.66 -58.19 -17.96
N PHE A 96 49.94 -58.12 -17.59
CA PHE A 96 50.55 -59.17 -16.77
C PHE A 96 51.75 -58.68 -15.97
N CYS A 97 51.96 -59.36 -14.84
CA CYS A 97 53.19 -59.30 -14.06
C CYS A 97 54.03 -60.55 -14.39
N PRO A 98 55.30 -60.40 -14.79
CA PRO A 98 56.19 -61.53 -15.10
C PRO A 98 56.35 -62.47 -13.89
N GLN A 99 56.50 -61.92 -12.69
CA GLN A 99 56.66 -62.67 -11.45
C GLN A 99 55.39 -63.45 -11.06
N CYS A 100 54.21 -62.81 -11.08
CA CYS A 100 52.95 -63.54 -10.88
C CYS A 100 52.75 -64.66 -11.90
N LEU A 101 53.13 -64.44 -13.17
CA LEU A 101 53.05 -65.51 -14.18
C LEU A 101 53.99 -66.67 -13.84
N SER A 102 55.21 -66.39 -13.37
CA SER A 102 56.17 -67.41 -12.94
C SER A 102 55.64 -68.22 -11.74
N GLU A 103 55.21 -67.54 -10.68
CA GLU A 103 54.70 -68.16 -9.44
C GLU A 103 53.44 -68.99 -9.65
N ARG A 104 52.66 -68.67 -10.70
CA ARG A 104 51.37 -69.30 -10.99
C ARG A 104 51.43 -70.24 -12.20
N ASP A 105 52.62 -70.71 -12.59
CA ASP A 105 52.80 -71.65 -13.71
C ASP A 105 52.10 -71.18 -15.00
N GLY A 106 52.28 -69.90 -15.33
CA GLY A 106 51.73 -69.25 -16.52
C GLY A 106 50.21 -69.02 -16.51
N ARG A 107 49.54 -69.11 -15.35
CA ARG A 107 48.08 -68.91 -15.19
C ARG A 107 47.76 -67.42 -14.96
N TRP A 108 46.91 -66.86 -15.83
CA TRP A 108 46.60 -65.42 -15.85
C TRP A 108 45.48 -65.06 -14.88
N LEU A 109 45.61 -63.88 -14.28
CA LEU A 109 44.63 -63.33 -13.36
C LEU A 109 43.49 -62.62 -14.09
N LEU A 110 42.26 -62.75 -13.57
CA LEU A 110 41.07 -62.15 -14.16
C LEU A 110 41.12 -60.62 -14.13
N HIS A 111 41.51 -60.04 -12.99
CA HIS A 111 41.56 -58.58 -12.81
C HIS A 111 42.59 -57.87 -13.71
N TRP A 112 43.50 -58.59 -14.36
CA TRP A 112 44.39 -58.03 -15.40
C TRP A 112 43.67 -57.63 -16.69
N TRP A 113 42.42 -58.04 -16.86
CA TRP A 113 41.54 -57.56 -17.91
C TRP A 113 40.90 -56.20 -17.60
N LEU A 114 41.03 -55.70 -16.37
CA LEU A 114 40.44 -54.43 -15.97
C LEU A 114 41.30 -53.24 -16.44
N PRO A 115 40.71 -52.22 -17.08
CA PRO A 115 41.39 -51.02 -17.57
C PRO A 115 42.22 -50.27 -16.53
N TRP A 116 41.87 -50.36 -15.25
CA TRP A 116 42.52 -49.64 -14.14
C TRP A 116 43.46 -50.52 -13.30
N THR A 117 43.73 -51.76 -13.71
CA THR A 117 44.79 -52.59 -13.11
C THR A 117 46.09 -52.39 -13.87
N PHE A 118 46.96 -51.48 -13.44
CA PHE A 118 48.18 -51.09 -14.16
C PHE A 118 49.48 -51.42 -13.42
N ALA A 119 49.45 -51.68 -12.11
CA ALA A 119 50.61 -52.11 -11.33
C ALA A 119 50.31 -53.42 -10.57
N CYS A 120 51.36 -54.18 -10.26
CA CYS A 120 51.31 -55.28 -9.30
C CYS A 120 51.75 -54.75 -7.94
N THR A 121 50.85 -54.74 -6.96
CA THR A 121 51.14 -54.31 -5.58
C THR A 121 51.96 -55.37 -4.81
N THR A 122 51.80 -56.65 -5.13
CA THR A 122 52.60 -57.74 -4.54
C THR A 122 54.08 -57.67 -4.92
N HIS A 123 54.38 -57.51 -6.21
CA HIS A 123 55.75 -57.49 -6.73
C HIS A 123 56.31 -56.08 -6.97
N GLN A 124 55.51 -55.05 -6.71
CA GLN A 124 55.86 -53.63 -6.88
C GLN A 124 56.40 -53.32 -8.29
N VAL A 125 55.68 -53.78 -9.33
CA VAL A 125 56.07 -53.57 -10.73
C VAL A 125 54.94 -52.95 -11.54
N LEU A 126 55.29 -52.14 -12.54
CA LEU A 126 54.36 -51.74 -13.58
C LEU A 126 54.03 -52.95 -14.47
N LEU A 127 52.75 -53.19 -14.75
CA LEU A 127 52.33 -54.33 -15.56
C LEU A 127 52.65 -54.12 -17.04
N HIS A 128 53.03 -55.20 -17.70
CA HIS A 128 53.17 -55.22 -19.15
C HIS A 128 51.80 -55.34 -19.82
N ASP A 129 51.54 -54.52 -20.83
CA ASP A 129 50.34 -54.61 -21.68
C ASP A 129 50.64 -55.16 -23.10
N VAL A 130 51.93 -55.27 -23.44
CA VAL A 130 52.45 -55.84 -24.69
C VAL A 130 53.64 -56.77 -24.41
N CYS A 131 53.89 -57.71 -25.31
CA CYS A 131 55.10 -58.54 -25.24
C CYS A 131 56.35 -57.71 -25.57
N PRO A 132 57.45 -57.79 -24.77
CA PRO A 132 58.66 -57.01 -25.01
C PRO A 132 59.40 -57.36 -26.31
N ARG A 133 59.15 -58.54 -26.90
CA ARG A 133 59.79 -58.98 -28.16
C ARG A 133 59.01 -58.57 -29.40
N CYS A 134 57.70 -58.84 -29.43
CA CYS A 134 56.87 -58.62 -30.62
C CYS A 134 55.98 -57.38 -30.54
N HIS A 135 55.97 -56.68 -29.41
CA HIS A 135 55.19 -55.45 -29.16
C HIS A 135 53.68 -55.59 -29.42
N THR A 136 53.16 -56.82 -29.36
CA THR A 136 51.72 -57.09 -29.46
C THR A 136 51.16 -57.57 -28.13
N ALA A 137 49.91 -57.19 -27.85
CA ALA A 137 49.20 -57.62 -26.64
C ALA A 137 48.98 -59.14 -26.64
N PRO A 138 49.57 -59.90 -25.68
CA PRO A 138 49.63 -61.36 -25.74
C PRO A 138 48.27 -62.04 -25.87
N ARG A 139 47.26 -61.57 -25.13
CA ARG A 139 45.92 -62.18 -25.10
C ARG A 139 44.86 -61.46 -25.92
N ARG A 140 45.23 -60.57 -26.85
CA ARG A 140 44.22 -59.84 -27.68
C ARG A 140 43.30 -60.77 -28.47
N ALA A 141 43.82 -61.89 -28.96
CA ALA A 141 43.05 -62.92 -29.66
C ALA A 141 43.36 -64.28 -29.06
N MET A 142 42.46 -65.24 -29.27
CA MET A 142 42.60 -66.57 -28.69
C MET A 142 43.94 -67.22 -29.06
N PRO A 143 44.70 -67.74 -28.08
CA PRO A 143 46.00 -68.33 -28.32
C PRO A 143 45.88 -69.56 -29.21
N ARG A 144 46.72 -69.67 -30.23
CA ARG A 144 46.79 -70.84 -31.11
C ARG A 144 47.89 -71.77 -30.63
N ARG A 145 47.73 -73.08 -30.85
CA ARG A 145 48.75 -74.11 -30.56
C ARG A 145 49.20 -74.19 -29.09
N THR A 146 48.31 -73.89 -28.15
CA THR A 146 48.54 -73.94 -26.70
C THR A 146 49.17 -75.26 -26.21
N HIS A 147 48.80 -76.38 -26.82
CA HIS A 147 49.36 -77.72 -26.52
C HIS A 147 50.84 -77.92 -26.88
N ARG A 148 51.46 -77.03 -27.68
CA ARG A 148 52.86 -77.17 -28.12
C ARG A 148 53.82 -76.16 -27.50
N SER A 149 53.34 -75.33 -26.58
CA SER A 149 54.13 -74.25 -25.98
C SER A 149 53.94 -74.24 -24.48
N ALA A 150 55.01 -73.91 -23.77
CA ALA A 150 54.99 -73.79 -22.32
C ALA A 150 53.89 -72.79 -21.87
N PRO A 151 53.33 -72.96 -20.66
CA PRO A 151 52.53 -71.92 -20.01
C PRO A 151 53.27 -70.57 -19.99
N GLY A 152 52.54 -69.46 -19.98
CA GLY A 152 53.15 -68.12 -19.95
C GLY A 152 53.86 -67.68 -21.23
N SER A 153 53.86 -68.48 -22.31
CA SER A 153 54.49 -68.09 -23.59
C SER A 153 53.61 -67.13 -24.41
N CYS A 154 54.25 -66.21 -25.15
CA CYS A 154 53.58 -65.32 -26.11
C CYS A 154 53.17 -66.08 -27.38
N LEU A 155 51.87 -66.34 -27.53
CA LEU A 155 51.32 -67.09 -28.67
C LEU A 155 50.78 -66.21 -29.80
N ARG A 156 51.26 -64.95 -29.87
CA ARG A 156 50.93 -64.03 -30.96
C ARG A 156 51.69 -64.40 -32.22
N THR A 157 50.98 -64.43 -33.33
CA THR A 157 51.56 -64.61 -34.67
C THR A 157 51.88 -63.24 -35.25
N GLY A 158 53.13 -63.06 -35.68
CA GLY A 158 53.59 -61.87 -36.40
C GLY A 158 53.09 -61.82 -37.84
N ARG A 159 53.57 -60.85 -38.63
CA ARG A 159 53.26 -60.75 -40.07
C ARG A 159 53.79 -61.96 -40.87
N ASP A 160 54.91 -62.55 -40.43
CA ASP A 160 55.59 -63.65 -41.12
C ASP A 160 55.05 -65.05 -40.74
N THR A 161 53.84 -65.15 -40.21
CA THR A 161 53.14 -66.39 -39.78
C THR A 161 53.80 -67.21 -38.65
N SER A 162 55.02 -66.87 -38.21
CA SER A 162 55.69 -67.50 -37.06
C SER A 162 55.07 -67.04 -35.72
N THR A 163 55.03 -67.96 -34.75
CA THR A 163 54.54 -67.67 -33.38
C THR A 163 55.70 -67.08 -32.56
N CYS A 164 55.44 -66.01 -31.79
CA CYS A 164 56.46 -65.27 -31.07
C CYS A 164 57.26 -66.14 -30.08
N GLY A 165 56.58 -66.98 -29.29
CA GLY A 165 57.20 -67.99 -28.41
C GLY A 165 57.97 -67.44 -27.21
N THR A 166 58.05 -66.12 -27.02
CA THR A 166 58.74 -65.50 -25.88
C THR A 166 58.10 -65.94 -24.57
N ASP A 167 58.90 -66.40 -23.62
CA ASP A 167 58.45 -66.60 -22.24
C ASP A 167 58.17 -65.24 -21.59
N LEU A 168 56.91 -65.01 -21.20
CA LEU A 168 56.49 -63.77 -20.57
C LEU A 168 56.81 -63.73 -19.08
N SER A 169 57.06 -64.89 -18.46
CA SER A 169 57.45 -64.97 -17.04
C SER A 169 58.87 -64.44 -16.79
N THR A 170 59.72 -64.45 -17.82
CA THR A 170 61.09 -63.92 -17.79
C THR A 170 61.19 -62.52 -18.39
N ALA A 171 60.07 -61.84 -18.67
CA ALA A 171 60.08 -60.49 -19.21
C ALA A 171 60.70 -59.50 -18.20
N PRO A 172 61.44 -58.46 -18.65
CA PRO A 172 62.07 -57.49 -17.74
C PRO A 172 61.04 -56.80 -16.85
N ALA A 173 61.24 -56.85 -15.53
CA ALA A 173 60.38 -56.17 -14.58
C ALA A 173 60.63 -54.67 -14.57
N ILE A 174 59.57 -53.87 -14.70
CA ILE A 174 59.63 -52.42 -14.52
C ILE A 174 59.34 -52.13 -13.05
N VAL A 175 60.38 -52.10 -12.23
CA VAL A 175 60.24 -51.95 -10.76
C VAL A 175 59.78 -50.53 -10.41
N LEU A 176 58.77 -50.46 -9.56
CA LEU A 176 58.28 -49.23 -8.94
C LEU A 176 58.80 -49.21 -7.49
N PRO A 177 59.58 -48.20 -7.07
CA PRO A 177 60.07 -48.11 -5.69
C PRO A 177 58.94 -48.17 -4.67
N THR A 178 59.21 -48.67 -3.47
CA THR A 178 58.24 -48.63 -2.37
C THR A 178 57.81 -47.19 -2.09
N GLY A 179 56.51 -46.95 -1.95
CA GLY A 179 55.94 -45.59 -1.82
C GLY A 179 55.78 -44.84 -3.16
N HIS A 180 55.97 -45.51 -4.30
CA HIS A 180 55.69 -44.89 -5.59
C HIS A 180 54.19 -44.58 -5.74
N ARG A 181 53.84 -43.37 -6.19
CA ARG A 181 52.45 -42.90 -6.31
C ARG A 181 51.55 -43.77 -7.19
N LEU A 182 52.12 -44.49 -8.16
CA LEU A 182 51.36 -45.47 -8.95
C LEU A 182 50.98 -46.73 -8.13
N LEU A 183 51.81 -47.15 -7.18
CA LEU A 183 51.44 -48.26 -6.28
C LEU A 183 50.32 -47.81 -5.33
N GLU A 184 50.38 -46.57 -4.84
CA GLU A 184 49.30 -45.98 -4.02
C GLU A 184 47.99 -45.88 -4.81
N ALA A 185 48.04 -45.38 -6.05
CA ALA A 185 46.87 -45.32 -6.93
C ALA A 185 46.33 -46.72 -7.25
N GLN A 186 47.20 -47.72 -7.49
CA GLN A 186 46.75 -49.09 -7.69
C GLN A 186 46.10 -49.68 -6.44
N ALA A 187 46.67 -49.42 -5.25
CA ALA A 187 46.09 -49.87 -3.98
C ALA A 187 44.71 -49.24 -3.73
N TRP A 188 44.49 -47.99 -4.13
CA TRP A 188 43.17 -47.36 -4.12
C TRP A 188 42.17 -48.07 -5.04
N ILE A 189 42.59 -48.40 -6.28
CA ILE A 189 41.75 -49.17 -7.21
C ILE A 189 41.45 -50.56 -6.65
N ASP A 190 42.45 -51.26 -6.11
CA ASP A 190 42.29 -52.59 -5.53
C ASP A 190 41.34 -52.57 -4.32
N ALA A 191 41.42 -51.52 -3.49
CA ALA A 191 40.50 -51.33 -2.36
C ALA A 191 39.05 -51.13 -2.83
N LEU A 192 38.80 -50.33 -3.88
CA LEU A 192 37.48 -50.16 -4.48
C LEU A 192 36.94 -51.48 -5.05
N LEU A 193 37.80 -52.27 -5.71
CA LEU A 193 37.43 -53.58 -6.25
C LEU A 193 37.10 -54.61 -5.15
N ALA A 194 37.69 -54.46 -3.96
CA ALA A 194 37.46 -55.33 -2.81
C ALA A 194 36.23 -54.94 -1.98
N GLN A 195 35.61 -53.78 -2.22
CA GLN A 195 34.44 -53.32 -1.47
C GLN A 195 33.24 -54.27 -1.67
N PRO A 196 32.47 -54.56 -0.61
CA PRO A 196 31.25 -55.36 -0.72
C PRO A 196 30.14 -54.61 -1.46
N ASP A 197 30.08 -53.27 -1.32
CA ASP A 197 29.14 -52.43 -2.05
C ASP A 197 29.65 -52.12 -3.46
N GLN A 198 29.07 -52.83 -4.43
CA GLN A 198 29.44 -52.69 -5.84
C GLN A 198 28.86 -51.41 -6.48
N ALA A 199 27.88 -50.74 -5.87
CA ALA A 199 27.25 -49.54 -6.44
C ALA A 199 28.13 -48.28 -6.26
N GLU A 200 28.74 -48.12 -5.09
CA GLU A 200 29.67 -47.01 -4.83
C GLU A 200 30.92 -47.15 -5.71
N ALA A 201 31.53 -48.34 -5.74
CA ALA A 201 32.66 -48.64 -6.62
C ALA A 201 32.30 -48.40 -8.09
N HIS A 202 31.10 -48.81 -8.54
CA HIS A 202 30.63 -48.57 -9.90
C HIS A 202 30.59 -47.07 -10.23
N THR A 203 30.08 -46.25 -9.30
CA THR A 203 29.96 -44.80 -9.45
C THR A 203 31.34 -44.15 -9.60
N VAL A 204 32.28 -44.44 -8.70
CA VAL A 204 33.65 -43.90 -8.76
C VAL A 204 34.34 -44.28 -10.07
N PHE A 205 34.15 -45.52 -10.54
CA PHE A 205 34.73 -45.97 -11.80
C PHE A 205 34.07 -45.35 -13.04
N SER A 206 32.78 -45.05 -12.98
CA SER A 206 32.10 -44.26 -14.01
C SER A 206 32.70 -42.87 -14.11
N ASP A 207 32.88 -42.19 -12.96
CA ASP A 207 33.45 -40.84 -12.89
C ASP A 207 34.91 -40.81 -13.35
N LEU A 208 35.72 -41.79 -12.94
CA LEU A 208 37.10 -41.95 -13.38
C LEU A 208 37.19 -42.12 -14.90
N ASN A 209 36.26 -42.89 -15.48
CA ASN A 209 36.19 -43.03 -16.93
C ASN A 209 35.74 -41.74 -17.62
N ALA A 210 34.78 -40.99 -17.04
CA ALA A 210 34.35 -39.71 -17.57
C ALA A 210 35.49 -38.67 -17.56
N CYS A 211 36.36 -38.71 -16.55
CA CYS A 211 37.54 -37.85 -16.43
C CYS A 211 38.68 -38.19 -17.41
N THR A 212 38.70 -39.38 -18.00
CA THR A 212 39.85 -39.90 -18.77
C THR A 212 40.28 -38.99 -19.92
N SER A 213 39.32 -38.57 -20.76
CA SER A 213 39.62 -37.73 -21.94
C SER A 213 40.06 -36.31 -21.56
N TRP A 214 39.55 -35.80 -20.43
CA TRP A 214 39.92 -34.49 -19.90
C TRP A 214 41.33 -34.54 -19.32
N LEU A 215 41.61 -35.48 -18.42
CA LEU A 215 42.93 -35.65 -17.79
C LEU A 215 44.04 -35.91 -18.83
N LEU A 216 43.76 -36.71 -19.88
CA LEU A 216 44.71 -36.95 -20.96
C LEU A 216 45.10 -35.66 -21.72
N ARG A 217 44.22 -34.64 -21.71
CA ARG A 217 44.47 -33.32 -22.33
C ARG A 217 45.09 -32.32 -21.36
N SER A 218 44.73 -32.40 -20.09
CA SER A 218 45.14 -31.42 -19.08
C SER A 218 46.47 -31.72 -18.44
N LEU A 219 46.87 -33.00 -18.34
CA LEU A 219 48.14 -33.37 -17.71
C LEU A 219 49.33 -33.01 -18.61
N THR A 220 50.25 -32.25 -18.04
CA THR A 220 51.52 -31.86 -18.65
C THR A 220 52.65 -32.78 -18.21
N THR A 221 53.79 -32.72 -18.89
CA THR A 221 55.00 -33.43 -18.47
C THR A 221 55.50 -32.99 -17.09
N ALA A 222 55.22 -31.75 -16.68
CA ALA A 222 55.56 -31.25 -15.35
C ALA A 222 54.76 -31.95 -14.25
N ASP A 223 53.47 -32.18 -14.46
CA ASP A 223 52.59 -32.88 -13.49
C ASP A 223 53.04 -34.33 -13.27
N LEU A 224 53.61 -34.93 -14.30
CA LEU A 224 54.06 -36.33 -14.31
C LEU A 224 55.52 -36.51 -13.88
N HIS A 225 56.27 -35.42 -13.67
CA HIS A 225 57.71 -35.49 -13.38
C HIS A 225 58.01 -36.34 -12.13
N GLY A 226 57.14 -36.29 -11.13
CA GLY A 226 57.25 -37.08 -9.90
C GLY A 226 56.93 -38.58 -10.05
N LEU A 227 56.50 -39.05 -11.22
CA LEU A 227 56.14 -40.45 -11.48
C LEU A 227 57.27 -41.25 -12.17
N GLY A 228 58.42 -40.62 -12.42
CA GLY A 228 59.61 -41.26 -12.97
C GLY A 228 59.68 -41.32 -14.50
N ALA A 229 60.89 -41.56 -15.00
CA ALA A 229 61.22 -41.49 -16.43
C ALA A 229 60.40 -42.45 -17.29
N VAL A 230 60.11 -43.66 -16.80
CA VAL A 230 59.34 -44.66 -17.55
C VAL A 230 57.93 -44.16 -17.88
N VAL A 231 57.28 -43.48 -16.94
CA VAL A 231 55.93 -42.92 -17.13
C VAL A 231 55.98 -41.74 -18.09
N LEU A 232 56.97 -40.85 -17.94
CA LEU A 232 57.18 -39.71 -18.83
C LEU A 232 57.44 -40.12 -20.28
N ASP A 233 58.32 -41.11 -20.50
CA ASP A 233 58.66 -41.60 -21.83
C ASP A 233 57.48 -42.28 -22.51
N ASP A 234 56.69 -43.04 -21.75
CA ASP A 234 55.46 -43.63 -22.28
C ASP A 234 54.40 -42.56 -22.61
N TRP A 235 54.18 -41.61 -21.70
CA TRP A 235 53.23 -40.51 -21.91
C TRP A 235 53.57 -39.68 -23.15
N SER A 236 54.86 -39.35 -23.32
CA SER A 236 55.34 -38.55 -24.46
C SER A 236 55.21 -39.27 -25.81
N ARG A 237 55.12 -40.60 -25.81
CA ARG A 237 54.88 -41.42 -27.02
C ARG A 237 53.39 -41.55 -27.36
N GLN A 238 52.49 -41.12 -26.48
CA GLN A 238 51.07 -41.07 -26.80
C GLN A 238 50.83 -39.99 -27.88
N PRO A 239 50.07 -40.29 -28.94
CA PRO A 239 49.71 -39.27 -29.91
C PRO A 239 48.88 -38.17 -29.22
N PRO A 240 49.01 -36.90 -29.64
CA PRO A 240 48.25 -35.82 -29.04
C PRO A 240 46.74 -36.12 -29.16
N PRO A 241 45.96 -35.94 -28.08
CA PRO A 241 44.55 -36.28 -28.06
C PRO A 241 43.77 -35.40 -29.06
N SER A 242 43.19 -36.02 -30.11
CA SER A 242 42.29 -35.33 -31.03
C SER A 242 40.87 -35.28 -30.46
N PRO A 243 40.15 -34.13 -30.54
CA PRO A 243 38.77 -34.00 -30.05
C PRO A 243 37.77 -34.97 -30.70
N LYS A 244 38.06 -35.46 -31.91
CA LYS A 244 37.16 -36.35 -32.68
C LYS A 244 37.62 -37.81 -32.72
N ALA A 245 38.77 -38.14 -32.12
CA ALA A 245 39.31 -39.49 -32.17
C ALA A 245 38.79 -40.33 -31.00
N ARG A 246 38.38 -41.57 -31.28
CA ARG A 246 38.13 -42.55 -30.22
C ARG A 246 39.42 -42.75 -29.41
N LEU A 247 39.29 -42.76 -28.08
CA LEU A 247 40.40 -43.09 -27.18
C LEU A 247 41.06 -44.39 -27.63
N ARG A 248 42.37 -44.33 -27.89
CA ARG A 248 43.18 -45.53 -28.16
C ARG A 248 43.37 -46.32 -26.86
N PRO A 249 43.60 -47.64 -26.94
CA PRO A 249 44.01 -48.43 -25.78
C PRO A 249 45.24 -47.79 -25.12
N LEU A 250 45.16 -47.57 -23.80
CA LEU A 250 46.19 -46.86 -23.04
C LEU A 250 47.13 -47.86 -22.38
N SER A 251 48.41 -47.51 -22.31
CA SER A 251 49.42 -48.31 -21.61
C SER A 251 49.09 -48.40 -20.11
N ALA A 252 49.77 -49.32 -19.41
CA ALA A 252 49.71 -49.38 -17.97
C ALA A 252 50.21 -48.06 -17.32
N ALA A 253 51.33 -47.50 -17.82
CA ALA A 253 51.88 -46.24 -17.31
C ALA A 253 50.87 -45.08 -17.42
N ALA A 254 50.26 -44.90 -18.59
CA ALA A 254 49.30 -43.83 -18.82
C ALA A 254 48.03 -44.00 -17.96
N ARG A 255 47.52 -45.23 -17.80
CA ARG A 255 46.38 -45.50 -16.90
C ARG A 255 46.72 -45.22 -15.45
N GLY A 256 47.94 -45.55 -15.04
CA GLY A 256 48.44 -45.23 -13.71
C GLY A 256 48.51 -43.73 -13.47
N ALA A 257 49.09 -42.98 -14.40
CA ALA A 257 49.15 -41.52 -14.32
C ALA A 257 47.76 -40.88 -14.20
N LEU A 258 46.80 -41.35 -15.02
CA LEU A 258 45.41 -40.88 -14.98
C LEU A 258 44.72 -41.22 -13.65
N ALA A 259 44.88 -42.45 -13.15
CA ALA A 259 44.30 -42.87 -11.88
C ALA A 259 44.90 -42.06 -10.71
N GLN A 260 46.21 -41.84 -10.71
CA GLN A 260 46.90 -41.04 -9.70
C GLN A 260 46.42 -39.58 -9.70
N ALA A 261 46.24 -38.98 -10.88
CA ALA A 261 45.72 -37.61 -11.01
C ALA A 261 44.24 -37.51 -10.61
N ALA A 262 43.44 -38.54 -10.88
CA ALA A 262 42.01 -38.57 -10.54
C ALA A 262 41.73 -38.89 -9.06
N GLN A 263 42.63 -39.60 -8.38
CA GLN A 263 42.46 -39.98 -6.98
C GLN A 263 42.10 -38.81 -6.06
N PRO A 264 42.82 -37.68 -6.02
CA PRO A 264 42.43 -36.54 -5.18
C PRO A 264 41.09 -35.90 -5.61
N ILE A 265 40.68 -36.05 -6.87
CA ILE A 265 39.43 -35.50 -7.41
C ILE A 265 38.22 -36.32 -6.95
N LEU A 266 38.36 -37.65 -6.95
CA LEU A 266 37.25 -38.58 -6.71
C LEU A 266 37.21 -39.08 -5.27
N ALA A 267 38.36 -39.32 -4.66
CA ALA A 267 38.48 -39.88 -3.30
C ALA A 267 38.98 -38.88 -2.26
N GLY A 268 39.40 -37.68 -2.66
CA GLY A 268 39.81 -36.62 -1.74
C GLY A 268 38.63 -35.94 -1.06
N THR A 269 38.94 -35.08 -0.09
CA THR A 269 37.98 -34.13 0.46
C THR A 269 37.55 -33.14 -0.63
N ASP A 270 36.39 -32.49 -0.47
CA ASP A 270 35.92 -31.53 -1.49
C ASP A 270 36.93 -30.39 -1.72
N ALA A 271 37.60 -29.91 -0.67
CA ALA A 271 38.62 -28.86 -0.79
C ALA A 271 39.81 -29.32 -1.65
N GLU A 272 40.33 -30.53 -1.41
CA GLU A 272 41.42 -31.13 -2.18
C GLU A 272 41.00 -31.37 -3.63
N ALA A 273 39.81 -31.92 -3.84
CA ALA A 273 39.27 -32.20 -5.17
C ALA A 273 39.09 -30.92 -5.99
N ILE A 274 38.48 -29.89 -5.41
CA ILE A 274 38.27 -28.59 -6.07
C ILE A 274 39.60 -27.95 -6.46
N GLU A 275 40.61 -27.98 -5.57
CA GLU A 275 41.92 -27.41 -5.89
C GLU A 275 42.65 -28.21 -6.98
N ALA A 276 42.57 -29.54 -6.93
CA ALA A 276 43.12 -30.42 -7.98
C ALA A 276 42.48 -30.14 -9.35
N ILE A 277 41.16 -29.99 -9.41
CA ILE A 277 40.45 -29.61 -10.65
C ILE A 277 40.89 -28.21 -11.12
N ARG A 278 40.95 -27.22 -10.22
CA ARG A 278 41.37 -25.84 -10.57
C ARG A 278 42.79 -25.78 -11.10
N HIS A 279 43.71 -26.55 -10.52
CA HIS A 279 45.07 -26.65 -11.02
C HIS A 279 45.11 -27.12 -12.47
N LEU A 280 44.39 -28.21 -12.78
CA LEU A 280 44.34 -28.80 -14.13
C LEU A 280 43.60 -27.91 -15.15
N ARG A 281 42.61 -27.13 -14.73
CA ARG A 281 41.89 -26.19 -15.62
C ARG A 281 42.72 -24.96 -15.99
N ARG A 282 43.51 -24.42 -15.05
CA ARG A 282 44.36 -23.22 -15.25
C ARG A 282 45.39 -23.39 -16.37
N GLN A 283 45.77 -24.62 -16.69
CA GLN A 283 46.82 -24.93 -17.65
C GLN A 283 46.33 -24.98 -19.12
N GLY A 284 45.05 -24.72 -19.40
CA GLY A 284 44.54 -24.78 -20.78
C GLY A 284 43.24 -24.04 -21.11
N GLU A 285 42.53 -23.43 -20.14
CA GLU A 285 41.17 -22.91 -20.38
C GLU A 285 41.06 -21.38 -20.26
N ALA A 286 40.58 -20.72 -21.32
CA ALA A 286 40.16 -19.32 -21.34
C ALA A 286 38.63 -19.16 -21.45
N THR A 287 37.85 -20.19 -21.09
CA THR A 287 36.41 -20.24 -21.40
C THR A 287 35.55 -20.35 -20.14
N GLY A 288 34.53 -19.51 -20.00
CA GLY A 288 33.57 -19.54 -18.87
C GLY A 288 32.55 -20.68 -18.88
N SER A 289 32.93 -21.85 -19.42
CA SER A 289 32.10 -23.07 -19.47
C SER A 289 32.15 -23.81 -18.12
N PRO A 290 31.02 -24.34 -17.62
CA PRO A 290 31.02 -25.18 -16.42
C PRO A 290 31.83 -26.47 -16.62
N ALA A 291 31.62 -27.13 -17.76
CA ALA A 291 32.34 -28.35 -18.13
C ALA A 291 33.76 -28.03 -18.61
N PRO A 292 34.79 -28.79 -18.18
CA PRO A 292 36.15 -28.57 -18.60
C PRO A 292 36.36 -28.97 -20.07
N GLN A 293 37.33 -28.32 -20.72
CA GLN A 293 37.66 -28.59 -22.11
C GLN A 293 38.15 -30.02 -22.26
N GLY A 294 37.46 -30.79 -23.10
CA GLY A 294 37.79 -32.19 -23.29
C GLY A 294 37.04 -33.16 -22.38
N MET A 295 36.04 -32.70 -21.65
CA MET A 295 34.97 -33.58 -21.20
C MET A 295 33.78 -33.40 -22.14
N ASP A 296 33.48 -34.42 -22.95
CA ASP A 296 32.37 -34.36 -23.90
C ASP A 296 31.02 -34.33 -23.15
N PHE A 297 29.96 -33.88 -23.84
CA PHE A 297 28.61 -33.73 -23.27
C PHE A 297 28.11 -34.98 -22.52
N HIS A 298 28.25 -36.16 -23.12
CA HIS A 298 27.73 -37.39 -22.51
C HIS A 298 28.51 -37.81 -21.25
N PRO A 299 29.86 -37.91 -21.25
CA PRO A 299 30.64 -38.09 -20.03
C PRO A 299 30.36 -37.06 -18.95
N TRP A 300 30.23 -35.78 -19.33
CA TRP A 300 29.86 -34.72 -18.39
C TRP A 300 28.56 -35.08 -17.69
N HIS A 301 27.46 -35.30 -18.42
CA HIS A 301 26.15 -35.59 -17.82
C HIS A 301 26.04 -36.94 -17.08
N GLN A 302 27.06 -37.80 -17.15
CA GLN A 302 27.10 -39.10 -16.46
C GLN A 302 27.90 -39.08 -15.14
N LEU A 303 28.53 -37.97 -14.79
CA LEU A 303 29.20 -37.84 -13.51
C LEU A 303 28.19 -38.01 -12.36
N SER A 304 28.67 -38.58 -11.26
CA SER A 304 27.93 -38.58 -9.99
C SER A 304 27.65 -37.16 -9.52
N ALA A 305 26.62 -37.00 -8.67
CA ALA A 305 26.26 -35.70 -8.12
C ALA A 305 27.44 -35.03 -7.38
N ASP A 306 28.22 -35.80 -6.62
CA ASP A 306 29.40 -35.30 -5.91
C ASP A 306 30.52 -34.87 -6.85
N ALA A 307 30.83 -35.67 -7.88
CA ALA A 307 31.81 -35.29 -8.87
C ALA A 307 31.36 -34.01 -9.61
N HIS A 308 30.11 -33.95 -10.06
CA HIS A 308 29.54 -32.75 -10.69
C HIS A 308 29.67 -31.52 -9.82
N ARG A 309 29.27 -31.63 -8.55
CA ARG A 309 29.36 -30.54 -7.58
C ARG A 309 30.79 -30.02 -7.46
N ARG A 310 31.78 -30.91 -7.31
CA ARG A 310 33.21 -30.55 -7.26
C ARG A 310 33.67 -29.83 -8.52
N PHE A 311 33.28 -30.32 -9.70
CA PHE A 311 33.61 -29.66 -10.98
C PHE A 311 32.98 -28.28 -11.11
N LEU A 312 31.72 -28.10 -10.70
CA LEU A 312 31.02 -26.82 -10.73
C LEU A 312 31.65 -25.82 -9.75
N GLN A 313 31.96 -26.24 -8.52
CA GLN A 313 32.64 -25.40 -7.53
C GLN A 313 34.06 -25.01 -7.95
N ALA A 314 34.76 -25.90 -8.66
CA ALA A 314 36.05 -25.58 -9.27
C ALA A 314 35.92 -24.56 -10.41
N ALA A 315 34.84 -24.65 -11.20
CA ALA A 315 34.53 -23.74 -12.31
C ALA A 315 34.05 -22.34 -11.86
N ASP A 316 33.47 -22.24 -10.66
CA ASP A 316 32.73 -21.07 -10.17
C ASP A 316 33.42 -19.72 -10.45
N PRO A 317 34.73 -19.52 -10.20
CA PRO A 317 35.38 -18.22 -10.43
C PRO A 317 35.42 -17.77 -11.90
N GLN A 318 35.30 -18.71 -12.85
CA GLN A 318 35.38 -18.47 -14.29
C GLN A 318 34.00 -18.43 -14.96
N MET A 319 32.95 -18.85 -14.25
CA MET A 319 31.60 -18.94 -14.78
C MET A 319 30.91 -17.57 -14.86
N ARG A 320 29.95 -17.45 -15.78
CA ARG A 320 29.08 -16.26 -15.86
C ARG A 320 28.20 -16.17 -14.60
N PRO A 321 27.89 -14.96 -14.08
CA PRO A 321 27.10 -14.79 -12.86
C PRO A 321 25.76 -15.54 -12.86
N MET A 322 25.05 -15.52 -13.99
CA MET A 322 23.77 -16.22 -14.14
C MET A 322 23.93 -17.74 -14.05
N ASP A 323 24.96 -18.31 -14.68
CA ASP A 323 25.23 -19.76 -14.60
C ASP A 323 25.66 -20.15 -13.19
N ARG A 324 26.41 -19.29 -12.49
CA ARG A 324 26.80 -19.53 -11.10
C ARG A 324 25.60 -19.67 -10.17
N LEU A 325 24.65 -18.74 -10.28
CA LEU A 325 23.42 -18.78 -9.49
C LEU A 325 22.51 -19.95 -9.93
N ARG A 326 22.32 -20.16 -11.23
CA ARG A 326 21.47 -21.24 -11.77
C ARG A 326 21.93 -22.63 -11.35
N LEU A 327 23.24 -22.87 -11.42
CA LEU A 327 23.86 -24.15 -11.06
C LEU A 327 24.28 -24.22 -9.58
N ARG A 328 24.03 -23.15 -8.80
CA ARG A 328 24.37 -23.03 -7.37
C ARG A 328 25.85 -23.31 -7.09
N SER A 329 26.74 -22.94 -8.00
CA SER A 329 28.17 -23.33 -7.98
C SER A 329 28.95 -22.80 -6.79
N ALA A 330 28.43 -21.81 -6.07
CA ALA A 330 29.02 -21.26 -4.85
C ALA A 330 28.58 -22.01 -3.57
N THR A 331 27.73 -23.04 -3.68
CA THR A 331 27.15 -23.78 -2.54
C THR A 331 27.48 -25.27 -2.60
N ASP A 332 27.20 -25.99 -1.51
CA ASP A 332 27.24 -27.45 -1.42
C ASP A 332 26.11 -28.16 -2.18
N ARG A 333 25.09 -27.43 -2.66
CA ARG A 333 24.04 -27.98 -3.54
C ARG A 333 24.31 -27.74 -5.04
N ALA A 334 25.57 -27.43 -5.40
CA ALA A 334 25.94 -27.22 -6.80
C ALA A 334 25.59 -28.45 -7.64
N GLY A 335 24.88 -28.24 -8.76
CA GLY A 335 24.42 -29.34 -9.59
C GLY A 335 23.55 -28.88 -10.75
N TYR A 336 23.32 -29.77 -11.72
CA TYR A 336 22.39 -29.51 -12.79
C TYR A 336 20.95 -29.74 -12.33
N PRO A 337 20.02 -28.88 -12.74
CA PRO A 337 18.61 -29.08 -12.47
C PRO A 337 18.03 -30.24 -13.27
N SER A 338 17.22 -31.06 -12.62
CA SER A 338 16.43 -32.09 -13.30
C SER A 338 15.36 -31.43 -14.17
N ALA A 339 15.17 -31.93 -15.39
CA ALA A 339 14.17 -31.43 -16.33
C ALA A 339 12.72 -31.57 -15.79
N ASP A 340 12.48 -32.56 -14.91
CA ASP A 340 11.16 -32.87 -14.34
C ASP A 340 10.88 -32.19 -12.99
N SER A 341 11.70 -31.21 -12.60
CA SER A 341 11.61 -30.54 -11.30
C SER A 341 10.41 -29.59 -11.20
N ALA A 342 9.33 -30.01 -10.52
CA ALA A 342 8.18 -29.16 -10.15
C ALA A 342 8.54 -28.04 -9.14
N VAL A 343 9.78 -28.03 -8.64
CA VAL A 343 10.28 -27.13 -7.59
C VAL A 343 10.17 -25.66 -8.02
N SER A 344 10.47 -25.37 -9.29
CA SER A 344 10.36 -24.04 -9.90
C SER A 344 8.96 -23.42 -9.78
N THR A 345 7.94 -24.21 -10.07
CA THR A 345 6.54 -23.77 -10.04
C THR A 345 6.04 -23.62 -8.61
N ASN A 346 6.53 -24.46 -7.69
CA ASN A 346 6.21 -24.34 -6.27
C ASN A 346 6.91 -23.12 -5.62
N ARG A 347 8.14 -22.80 -6.02
CA ARG A 347 8.82 -21.59 -5.50
C ARG A 347 8.09 -20.31 -5.90
N LEU A 348 7.55 -20.24 -7.12
CA LEU A 348 6.87 -19.06 -7.64
C LEU A 348 5.69 -18.59 -6.76
N ARG A 349 4.90 -19.53 -6.20
CA ARG A 349 3.77 -19.17 -5.32
C ARG A 349 4.22 -18.58 -3.98
N HIS A 350 5.40 -18.92 -3.54
CA HIS A 350 5.97 -18.51 -2.26
C HIS A 350 6.77 -17.22 -2.35
N LEU A 351 6.90 -16.62 -3.54
CA LEU A 351 7.66 -15.40 -3.75
C LEU A 351 6.75 -14.16 -3.82
N PRO A 352 7.08 -13.09 -3.07
CA PRO A 352 6.51 -11.78 -3.32
C PRO A 352 7.07 -11.21 -4.63
N GLN A 353 6.33 -10.30 -5.28
CA GLN A 353 6.86 -9.55 -6.42
C GLN A 353 8.01 -8.63 -5.97
N LEU A 354 7.93 -8.03 -4.79
CA LEU A 354 9.05 -7.27 -4.21
C LEU A 354 9.75 -8.06 -3.10
N LEU A 355 11.07 -8.22 -3.18
CA LEU A 355 11.86 -8.94 -2.17
C LEU A 355 11.59 -8.39 -0.76
N TRP A 356 11.62 -9.29 0.23
CA TRP A 356 11.43 -8.98 1.65
C TRP A 356 12.35 -7.85 2.16
N PRO A 357 11.84 -6.92 2.99
CA PRO A 357 12.60 -5.82 3.58
C PRO A 357 13.96 -6.21 4.17
N THR A 358 14.02 -7.22 5.03
CA THR A 358 15.25 -7.60 5.76
C THR A 358 16.33 -8.12 4.81
N TRP A 359 15.92 -8.84 3.77
CA TRP A 359 16.82 -9.33 2.73
C TRP A 359 17.19 -8.25 1.71
N THR A 360 16.30 -7.29 1.48
CA THR A 360 16.57 -6.13 0.63
C THR A 360 17.72 -5.30 1.20
N VAL A 361 17.67 -4.95 2.49
CA VAL A 361 18.72 -4.12 3.10
C VAL A 361 20.08 -4.81 3.12
N GLN A 362 20.12 -6.13 3.19
CA GLN A 362 21.36 -6.91 3.19
C GLN A 362 21.94 -7.08 1.78
N LEU A 363 21.10 -7.35 0.77
CA LEU A 363 21.56 -7.69 -0.59
C LEU A 363 21.69 -6.50 -1.55
N MET A 364 21.01 -5.38 -1.28
CA MET A 364 20.97 -4.24 -2.20
C MET A 364 22.32 -3.52 -2.26
N PRO A 365 22.89 -3.28 -3.45
CA PRO A 365 24.11 -2.48 -3.60
C PRO A 365 23.86 -1.02 -3.21
N ARG A 366 24.87 -0.37 -2.61
CA ARG A 366 24.75 1.02 -2.11
C ARG A 366 24.50 2.07 -3.21
N GLU A 367 24.90 1.80 -4.44
CA GLU A 367 24.80 2.75 -5.55
C GLU A 367 24.31 2.06 -6.83
N GLY A 368 23.68 2.84 -7.72
CA GLY A 368 23.45 2.45 -9.11
C GLY A 368 22.16 1.70 -9.43
N THR A 369 21.28 1.43 -8.46
CA THR A 369 19.98 0.76 -8.70
C THR A 369 18.88 1.37 -7.83
N ASP A 370 17.69 1.62 -8.41
CA ASP A 370 16.50 2.01 -7.63
C ASP A 370 16.01 0.84 -6.76
N GLU A 371 15.47 1.18 -5.58
CA GLU A 371 15.02 0.23 -4.55
C GLU A 371 13.96 -0.76 -5.07
N ASP A 372 12.88 -0.27 -5.69
CA ASP A 372 11.77 -1.15 -6.11
C ASP A 372 12.23 -2.05 -7.26
N TYR A 373 13.02 -1.49 -8.17
CA TYR A 373 13.60 -2.22 -9.28
C TYR A 373 14.54 -3.34 -8.82
N PHE A 374 15.40 -3.05 -7.85
CA PHE A 374 16.26 -4.06 -7.26
C PHE A 374 15.44 -5.16 -6.59
N ARG A 375 14.45 -4.80 -5.77
CA ARG A 375 13.59 -5.75 -5.06
C ARG A 375 12.84 -6.67 -6.01
N ALA A 376 12.29 -6.14 -7.10
CA ALA A 376 11.64 -6.92 -8.14
C ALA A 376 12.61 -7.92 -8.80
N MET A 377 13.78 -7.43 -9.24
CA MET A 377 14.80 -8.28 -9.87
C MET A 377 15.36 -9.33 -8.90
N ALA A 378 15.54 -9.00 -7.63
CA ALA A 378 16.04 -9.93 -6.63
C ALA A 378 15.02 -11.04 -6.31
N SER A 379 13.72 -10.71 -6.23
CA SER A 379 12.65 -11.71 -6.17
C SER A 379 12.68 -12.64 -7.39
N ALA A 380 12.83 -12.09 -8.61
CA ALA A 380 12.93 -12.91 -9.82
C ALA A 380 14.21 -13.77 -9.86
N LEU A 381 15.33 -13.26 -9.33
CA LEU A 381 16.59 -14.01 -9.22
C LEU A 381 16.47 -15.25 -8.32
N LEU A 382 15.60 -15.22 -7.31
CA LEU A 382 15.32 -16.40 -6.47
C LEU A 382 14.65 -17.53 -7.25
N LEU A 383 14.06 -17.26 -8.41
CA LEU A 383 13.60 -18.33 -9.29
C LEU A 383 14.75 -19.05 -9.97
N LEU A 384 15.92 -18.45 -10.17
CA LEU A 384 16.98 -19.01 -11.03
C LEU A 384 17.69 -20.28 -10.48
N PRO A 385 18.01 -20.40 -9.18
CA PRO A 385 18.67 -21.59 -8.64
C PRO A 385 17.90 -22.87 -8.95
N GLY A 386 18.55 -23.83 -9.61
CA GLY A 386 17.92 -25.10 -9.98
C GLY A 386 16.93 -25.01 -11.16
N GLN A 387 17.03 -24.01 -12.04
CA GLN A 387 16.19 -23.91 -13.25
C GLN A 387 16.84 -24.54 -14.49
N PRO A 388 16.15 -25.46 -15.19
CA PRO A 388 16.65 -25.97 -16.47
C PRO A 388 16.62 -24.92 -17.58
N GLN A 389 15.69 -23.97 -17.53
CA GLN A 389 15.58 -22.87 -18.50
C GLN A 389 16.77 -21.91 -18.37
N GLN A 390 17.29 -21.47 -19.51
CA GLN A 390 18.38 -20.49 -19.60
C GLN A 390 17.89 -19.07 -19.94
N SER A 391 16.61 -18.92 -20.29
CA SER A 391 16.04 -17.63 -20.71
C SER A 391 15.75 -16.74 -19.51
N THR A 392 16.50 -15.64 -19.39
CA THR A 392 16.32 -14.61 -18.35
C THR A 392 14.98 -13.90 -18.48
N ARG A 393 14.52 -13.68 -19.72
CA ARG A 393 13.23 -13.08 -20.01
C ARG A 393 12.07 -13.94 -19.52
N GLU A 394 12.07 -15.24 -19.84
CA GLU A 394 11.02 -16.16 -19.39
C GLU A 394 10.92 -16.26 -17.87
N ILE A 395 12.04 -16.13 -17.16
CA ILE A 395 12.04 -16.15 -15.69
C ILE A 395 11.49 -14.83 -15.14
N THR A 396 11.94 -13.70 -15.70
CA THR A 396 11.46 -12.37 -15.30
C THR A 396 9.95 -12.24 -15.50
N ASP A 397 9.43 -12.71 -16.64
CA ASP A 397 8.03 -12.57 -17.03
C ASP A 397 7.05 -13.32 -16.10
N ARG A 398 7.53 -14.29 -15.32
CA ARG A 398 6.69 -15.01 -14.34
C ARG A 398 6.23 -14.14 -13.17
N LEU A 399 7.00 -13.10 -12.83
CA LEU A 399 6.65 -12.16 -11.76
C LEU A 399 6.48 -10.72 -12.26
N HIS A 400 7.23 -10.33 -13.30
CA HIS A 400 7.39 -8.95 -13.75
C HIS A 400 7.39 -8.80 -15.28
N PRO A 401 6.28 -9.13 -15.97
CA PRO A 401 6.20 -9.06 -17.43
C PRO A 401 6.41 -7.64 -18.01
N TYR A 402 6.20 -6.60 -17.21
CA TYR A 402 6.36 -5.19 -17.59
C TYR A 402 7.80 -4.67 -17.44
N LEU A 403 8.70 -5.39 -16.76
CA LEU A 403 10.10 -4.96 -16.59
C LEU A 403 10.95 -5.38 -17.78
N SER A 404 12.05 -4.65 -18.01
CA SER A 404 13.02 -4.99 -19.07
C SER A 404 13.97 -6.10 -18.64
N ASP A 405 14.49 -6.88 -19.60
CA ASP A 405 15.41 -7.99 -19.32
C ASP A 405 16.81 -7.49 -18.95
N THR A 406 16.97 -7.13 -17.67
CA THR A 406 18.23 -6.63 -17.09
C THR A 406 18.66 -7.41 -15.85
N MET A 407 18.02 -8.56 -15.59
CA MET A 407 18.30 -9.41 -14.44
C MET A 407 19.81 -9.70 -14.31
N GLY A 408 20.48 -10.02 -15.42
CA GLY A 408 21.93 -10.25 -15.45
C GLY A 408 22.78 -9.01 -15.09
N LEU A 409 22.31 -7.80 -15.41
CA LEU A 409 22.98 -6.55 -15.05
C LEU A 409 22.84 -6.28 -13.54
N VAL A 410 21.65 -6.46 -12.97
CA VAL A 410 21.41 -6.29 -11.53
C VAL A 410 22.22 -7.31 -10.73
N LEU A 411 22.23 -8.58 -11.16
CA LEU A 411 23.04 -9.60 -10.51
C LEU A 411 24.53 -9.23 -10.57
N ARG A 412 25.05 -8.87 -11.76
CA ARG A 412 26.46 -8.49 -11.94
C ARG A 412 26.87 -7.35 -11.02
N ARG A 413 26.07 -6.29 -10.91
CA ARG A 413 26.34 -5.16 -10.01
C ARG A 413 26.33 -5.56 -8.54
N SER A 414 25.42 -6.45 -8.16
CA SER A 414 25.28 -6.90 -6.77
C SER A 414 26.48 -7.74 -6.32
N ILE A 415 27.09 -8.49 -7.24
CA ILE A 415 28.19 -9.40 -6.91
C ILE A 415 29.60 -8.84 -7.14
N GLU A 416 29.73 -7.69 -7.82
CA GLU A 416 31.04 -7.13 -8.25
C GLU A 416 32.00 -6.91 -7.08
N LYS A 417 31.48 -6.43 -5.94
CA LYS A 417 32.23 -6.25 -4.69
C LYS A 417 31.88 -7.28 -3.62
N HIS A 418 30.79 -8.04 -3.82
CA HIS A 418 30.19 -8.92 -2.82
C HIS A 418 29.77 -10.26 -3.46
N PRO A 419 30.71 -11.13 -3.86
CA PRO A 419 30.40 -12.38 -4.57
C PRO A 419 29.49 -13.32 -3.77
N GLU A 420 29.48 -13.20 -2.44
CA GLU A 420 28.68 -14.01 -1.52
C GLU A 420 27.17 -13.74 -1.59
N VAL A 421 26.74 -12.69 -2.31
CA VAL A 421 25.34 -12.49 -2.69
C VAL A 421 24.79 -13.70 -3.47
N LEU A 422 25.62 -14.38 -4.27
CA LEU A 422 25.21 -15.61 -4.97
C LEU A 422 24.88 -16.75 -3.99
N THR A 423 25.70 -16.89 -2.95
CA THR A 423 25.50 -17.87 -1.88
C THR A 423 24.23 -17.54 -1.10
N ALA A 424 23.99 -16.27 -0.77
CA ALA A 424 22.77 -15.84 -0.08
C ALA A 424 21.51 -16.12 -0.91
N LEU A 425 21.48 -15.75 -2.19
CA LEU A 425 20.35 -16.02 -3.08
C LEU A 425 20.11 -17.53 -3.26
N SER A 426 21.17 -18.33 -3.32
CA SER A 426 21.07 -19.80 -3.41
C SER A 426 20.50 -20.39 -2.12
N ARG A 427 21.01 -19.99 -0.95
CA ARG A 427 20.50 -20.43 0.37
C ARG A 427 19.03 -20.05 0.56
N LEU A 428 18.63 -18.86 0.13
CA LEU A 428 17.24 -18.42 0.13
C LEU A 428 16.35 -19.30 -0.73
N ALA A 429 16.77 -19.58 -1.97
CA ALA A 429 16.02 -20.43 -2.88
C ALA A 429 15.91 -21.87 -2.36
N ASP A 430 17.02 -22.42 -1.86
CA ASP A 430 17.08 -23.76 -1.28
C ASP A 430 16.20 -23.87 -0.01
N HIS A 431 16.16 -22.84 0.83
CA HIS A 431 15.26 -22.79 1.99
C HIS A 431 13.79 -22.84 1.58
N LEU A 432 13.40 -22.06 0.56
CA LEU A 432 12.04 -22.05 0.02
C LEU A 432 11.66 -23.39 -0.62
N ASP A 433 12.62 -24.09 -1.23
CA ASP A 433 12.38 -25.41 -1.83
C ASP A 433 12.16 -26.48 -0.77
N ASP A 434 12.94 -26.45 0.31
CA ASP A 434 12.90 -27.47 1.37
C ASP A 434 11.75 -27.23 2.37
N HIS A 435 11.43 -25.96 2.69
CA HIS A 435 10.51 -25.59 3.77
C HIS A 435 9.27 -24.82 3.28
N GLY A 436 9.28 -24.30 2.05
CA GLY A 436 8.24 -23.39 1.55
C GLY A 436 8.32 -21.99 2.19
N SER A 437 7.20 -21.28 2.10
CA SER A 437 6.95 -20.01 2.80
C SER A 437 5.68 -20.16 3.62
N ALA A 438 5.61 -19.49 4.78
CA ALA A 438 4.37 -19.42 5.55
C ALA A 438 3.25 -18.66 4.81
N ILE A 439 3.59 -17.93 3.74
CA ILE A 439 2.68 -17.15 2.90
C ILE A 439 2.66 -17.73 1.48
N ASP A 440 1.46 -18.00 0.96
CA ASP A 440 1.22 -18.23 -0.46
C ASP A 440 0.87 -16.89 -1.14
N TYR A 441 1.90 -16.21 -1.62
CA TYR A 441 1.77 -14.88 -2.24
C TYR A 441 0.97 -14.93 -3.54
N GLN A 442 1.04 -16.03 -4.31
CA GLN A 442 0.22 -16.15 -5.51
C GLN A 442 -1.26 -16.21 -5.15
N ARG A 443 -1.65 -17.08 -4.21
CA ARG A 443 -3.02 -17.16 -3.72
C ARG A 443 -3.51 -15.82 -3.18
N ARG A 444 -2.66 -15.08 -2.45
CA ARG A 444 -3.03 -13.75 -1.95
C ARG A 444 -3.23 -12.72 -3.05
N ARG A 445 -2.39 -12.68 -4.08
CA ARG A 445 -2.61 -11.81 -5.25
C ARG A 445 -3.91 -12.12 -5.97
N ASP A 446 -4.33 -13.38 -5.99
CA ASP A 446 -5.57 -13.81 -6.64
C ASP A 446 -6.83 -13.51 -5.82
N LEU A 447 -6.75 -13.56 -4.47
CA LEU A 447 -7.92 -13.45 -3.58
C LEU A 447 -8.09 -12.08 -2.91
N ILE A 448 -7.01 -11.33 -2.67
CA ILE A 448 -7.09 -10.05 -1.95
C ILE A 448 -7.59 -8.97 -2.91
N PRO A 449 -8.65 -8.23 -2.54
CA PRO A 449 -9.21 -7.21 -3.43
C PRO A 449 -8.21 -6.07 -3.69
N GLY A 450 -8.34 -5.43 -4.86
CA GLY A 450 -7.59 -4.22 -5.22
C GLY A 450 -7.89 -3.02 -4.31
N GLU A 451 -8.90 -3.11 -3.45
CA GLU A 451 -9.26 -2.12 -2.43
C GLU A 451 -9.34 -2.80 -1.05
N PRO A 452 -8.21 -3.01 -0.35
CA PRO A 452 -8.17 -3.82 0.89
C PRO A 452 -8.79 -3.11 2.10
N ILE A 453 -9.04 -1.81 2.02
CA ILE A 453 -9.71 -1.02 3.07
C ILE A 453 -10.63 0.00 2.41
N THR A 454 -11.83 0.17 2.97
CA THR A 454 -12.82 1.18 2.54
C THR A 454 -12.52 2.53 3.20
N TRP A 455 -13.04 3.61 2.62
CA TRP A 455 -12.85 4.96 3.19
C TRP A 455 -13.36 5.07 4.63
N ASP A 456 -14.53 4.50 4.91
CA ASP A 456 -15.12 4.54 6.26
C ASP A 456 -14.30 3.74 7.27
N ALA A 457 -13.76 2.57 6.88
CA ALA A 457 -12.87 1.78 7.72
C ALA A 457 -11.55 2.50 7.98
N TRP A 458 -10.93 3.11 6.96
CA TRP A 458 -9.73 3.94 7.12
C TRP A 458 -9.99 5.13 8.05
N LYS A 459 -11.12 5.82 7.86
CA LYS A 459 -11.50 6.96 8.68
C LYS A 459 -11.68 6.58 10.14
N GLN A 460 -12.37 5.46 10.40
CA GLN A 460 -12.56 4.95 11.76
C GLN A 460 -11.21 4.56 12.38
N LEU A 461 -10.35 3.85 11.64
CA LEU A 461 -9.00 3.48 12.09
C LEU A 461 -8.16 4.71 12.47
N CYS A 462 -8.18 5.77 11.65
CA CYS A 462 -7.50 7.01 11.98
C CYS A 462 -8.04 7.64 13.27
N PHE A 463 -9.36 7.63 13.45
CA PHE A 463 -9.98 8.19 14.65
C PHE A 463 -9.64 7.42 15.92
N ASP A 464 -9.70 6.10 15.87
CA ASP A 464 -9.34 5.21 16.98
C ASP A 464 -7.87 5.37 17.40
N THR A 465 -7.00 5.79 16.47
CA THR A 465 -5.57 6.02 16.70
C THR A 465 -5.22 7.49 16.95
N GLY A 466 -6.22 8.37 17.08
CA GLY A 466 -6.01 9.79 17.38
C GLY A 466 -5.38 10.59 16.21
N THR A 467 -5.55 10.13 14.98
CA THR A 467 -4.98 10.73 13.76
C THR A 467 -6.08 11.22 12.79
N GLN A 468 -5.70 12.06 11.82
CA GLN A 468 -6.64 12.49 10.77
C GLN A 468 -6.62 11.52 9.58
N PRO A 469 -7.77 11.27 8.93
CA PRO A 469 -7.85 10.44 7.72
C PRO A 469 -7.19 11.09 6.49
N GLY A 470 -6.94 12.40 6.50
CA GLY A 470 -6.41 13.15 5.37
C GLY A 470 -7.52 13.66 4.44
N GLU A 471 -7.21 13.78 3.16
CA GLU A 471 -8.12 14.29 2.14
C GLU A 471 -9.28 13.33 1.87
N SER A 472 -10.45 13.90 1.54
CA SER A 472 -11.61 13.13 1.05
C SER A 472 -11.26 12.38 -0.24
N PRO A 473 -11.81 11.18 -0.49
CA PRO A 473 -11.67 10.45 -1.76
C PRO A 473 -12.06 11.27 -2.99
N THR A 474 -12.95 12.26 -2.82
CA THR A 474 -13.43 13.14 -3.90
C THR A 474 -12.49 14.31 -4.22
N SER A 475 -11.36 14.45 -3.51
CA SER A 475 -10.39 15.50 -3.77
C SER A 475 -9.64 15.22 -5.07
N THR A 476 -9.71 16.15 -6.04
CA THR A 476 -9.11 16.02 -7.37
C THR A 476 -7.70 16.60 -7.49
N SER A 477 -7.15 17.21 -6.43
CA SER A 477 -5.85 17.90 -6.50
C SER A 477 -4.65 16.95 -6.41
N GLN A 478 -4.75 15.87 -5.63
CA GLN A 478 -3.67 14.92 -5.39
C GLN A 478 -4.20 13.56 -4.93
N THR A 479 -3.39 12.51 -5.09
CA THR A 479 -3.71 11.16 -4.58
C THR A 479 -3.90 11.20 -3.05
N PRO A 480 -5.09 10.88 -2.53
CA PRO A 480 -5.40 11.07 -1.11
C PRO A 480 -4.66 10.06 -0.24
N ARG A 481 -4.45 10.43 1.03
CA ARG A 481 -3.80 9.57 2.04
C ARG A 481 -4.44 8.17 2.14
N PHE A 482 -5.75 8.08 1.95
CA PHE A 482 -6.51 6.82 1.90
C PHE A 482 -6.00 5.83 0.85
N VAL A 483 -5.72 6.30 -0.38
CA VAL A 483 -5.20 5.44 -1.46
C VAL A 483 -3.79 4.94 -1.11
N GLN A 484 -2.99 5.74 -0.40
CA GLN A 484 -1.68 5.29 0.07
C GLN A 484 -1.80 4.23 1.16
N ALA A 485 -2.83 4.30 2.02
CA ALA A 485 -3.14 3.23 2.98
C ALA A 485 -3.60 1.95 2.28
N GLN A 486 -4.40 2.05 1.21
CA GLN A 486 -4.76 0.90 0.37
C GLN A 486 -3.53 0.25 -0.25
N ARG A 487 -2.62 1.05 -0.82
CA ARG A 487 -1.35 0.59 -1.40
C ARG A 487 -0.46 -0.09 -0.37
N TYR A 488 -0.33 0.51 0.81
CA TYR A 488 0.45 -0.08 1.91
C TYR A 488 -0.10 -1.44 2.32
N LEU A 489 -1.41 -1.55 2.59
CA LEU A 489 -2.03 -2.83 2.95
C LEU A 489 -1.92 -3.87 1.84
N HIS A 490 -2.11 -3.46 0.58
CA HIS A 490 -2.02 -4.37 -0.54
C HIS A 490 -0.59 -4.91 -0.67
N GLN A 491 0.43 -4.05 -0.73
CA GLN A 491 1.83 -4.48 -0.78
C GLN A 491 2.23 -5.35 0.43
N LEU A 492 1.79 -4.99 1.65
CA LEU A 492 2.05 -5.76 2.86
C LEU A 492 1.53 -7.19 2.75
N LEU A 493 0.31 -7.35 2.23
CA LEU A 493 -0.37 -8.64 2.19
C LEU A 493 0.05 -9.51 1.00
N THR A 494 0.21 -8.93 -0.18
CA THR A 494 0.43 -9.67 -1.45
C THR A 494 1.87 -9.62 -1.96
N GLY A 495 2.69 -8.72 -1.39
CA GLY A 495 4.03 -8.44 -1.91
C GLY A 495 4.02 -7.83 -3.31
N SER A 496 2.89 -7.28 -3.78
CA SER A 496 2.74 -6.79 -5.17
C SER A 496 3.69 -5.64 -5.48
N ASP A 497 4.18 -5.60 -6.72
CA ASP A 497 4.90 -4.45 -7.25
C ASP A 497 3.92 -3.47 -7.91
N LEU A 498 3.76 -2.30 -7.29
CA LEU A 498 2.89 -1.24 -7.78
C LEU A 498 3.48 -0.43 -8.94
N ALA A 499 4.69 -0.76 -9.39
CA ALA A 499 5.22 -0.28 -10.67
C ALA A 499 4.59 -0.99 -11.88
N ASP A 500 3.89 -2.12 -11.68
CA ASP A 500 3.12 -2.79 -12.73
C ASP A 500 1.96 -1.90 -13.20
N PRO A 501 1.96 -1.40 -14.45
CA PRO A 501 0.88 -0.57 -14.96
C PRO A 501 -0.48 -1.28 -15.04
N ALA A 502 -0.50 -2.62 -15.05
CA ALA A 502 -1.74 -3.38 -15.06
C ALA A 502 -2.42 -3.44 -13.69
N HIS A 503 -1.71 -3.07 -12.62
CA HIS A 503 -2.24 -3.15 -11.26
C HIS A 503 -3.23 -2.00 -10.98
N PRO A 504 -4.41 -2.25 -10.36
CA PRO A 504 -5.40 -1.20 -10.08
C PRO A 504 -4.86 -0.04 -9.22
N LEU A 505 -3.95 -0.35 -8.29
CA LEU A 505 -3.30 0.62 -7.40
C LEU A 505 -1.94 1.14 -7.92
N ALA A 506 -1.61 0.92 -9.21
CA ALA A 506 -0.32 1.27 -9.78
C ALA A 506 0.06 2.75 -9.61
N TRP A 507 1.36 3.04 -9.64
CA TRP A 507 1.88 4.40 -9.65
C TRP A 507 1.46 5.13 -10.93
N GLN A 508 0.80 6.28 -10.77
CA GLN A 508 0.39 7.09 -11.94
C GLN A 508 1.53 7.98 -12.47
N SER A 509 2.54 8.23 -11.64
CA SER A 509 3.73 9.02 -11.98
C SER A 509 4.82 8.84 -10.93
N ALA A 510 6.05 9.27 -11.23
CA ALA A 510 7.13 9.34 -10.25
C ALA A 510 6.77 10.20 -9.02
N GLY A 511 6.02 11.29 -9.22
CA GLY A 511 5.53 12.13 -8.11
C GLY A 511 4.52 11.40 -7.22
N ASP A 512 3.72 10.50 -7.79
CA ASP A 512 2.77 9.68 -7.04
C ASP A 512 3.46 8.62 -6.17
N ARG A 513 4.51 7.98 -6.70
CA ARG A 513 5.41 7.12 -5.93
C ARG A 513 6.09 7.90 -4.79
N SER A 514 6.61 9.09 -5.06
CA SER A 514 7.23 9.92 -4.02
C SER A 514 6.25 10.28 -2.89
N ARG A 515 4.97 10.49 -3.20
CA ARG A 515 3.93 10.71 -2.18
C ARG A 515 3.67 9.47 -1.33
N TYR A 516 3.68 8.27 -1.91
CA TYR A 516 3.60 7.03 -1.15
C TYR A 516 4.77 6.88 -0.17
N LEU A 517 5.99 7.10 -0.66
CA LEU A 517 7.19 7.05 0.18
C LEU A 517 7.19 8.11 1.29
N ALA A 518 6.63 9.30 1.02
CA ALA A 518 6.44 10.34 2.02
C ALA A 518 5.30 10.04 3.00
N PHE A 519 4.33 9.20 2.62
CA PHE A 519 3.23 8.77 3.49
C PHE A 519 3.70 7.82 4.59
N LEU A 520 4.58 6.86 4.27
CA LEU A 520 5.08 5.86 5.23
C LEU A 520 5.58 6.48 6.56
N PRO A 521 6.52 7.45 6.58
CA PRO A 521 7.02 8.04 7.83
C PRO A 521 5.99 8.88 8.59
N THR A 522 4.81 9.14 8.00
CA THR A 522 3.74 9.91 8.67
C THR A 522 2.77 9.02 9.45
N LEU A 523 2.91 7.69 9.37
CA LEU A 523 2.10 6.75 10.15
C LEU A 523 2.66 6.63 11.56
N THR A 524 1.82 6.90 12.57
CA THR A 524 2.19 6.62 13.97
C THR A 524 2.28 5.12 14.20
N LEU A 525 2.97 4.68 15.27
CA LEU A 525 3.07 3.25 15.60
C LEU A 525 1.68 2.62 15.83
N ASP A 526 0.80 3.31 16.56
CA ASP A 526 -0.57 2.84 16.80
C ASP A 526 -1.35 2.70 15.48
N GLN A 527 -1.16 3.63 14.55
CA GLN A 527 -1.80 3.58 13.22
C GLN A 527 -1.28 2.41 12.37
N ARG A 528 0.02 2.11 12.43
CA ARG A 528 0.60 0.91 11.79
C ARG A 528 0.04 -0.37 12.43
N GLN A 529 0.03 -0.45 13.76
CA GLN A 529 -0.52 -1.60 14.47
C GLN A 529 -1.99 -1.84 14.13
N ALA A 530 -2.79 -0.78 14.02
CA ALA A 530 -4.19 -0.86 13.60
C ALA A 530 -4.33 -1.32 12.15
N LEU A 531 -3.46 -0.87 11.23
CA LEU A 531 -3.42 -1.38 9.86
C LEU A 531 -3.03 -2.87 9.81
N HIS A 532 -2.06 -3.32 10.60
CA HIS A 532 -1.72 -4.73 10.73
C HIS A 532 -2.86 -5.56 11.33
N ALA A 533 -3.61 -5.01 12.30
CA ALA A 533 -4.80 -5.65 12.83
C ALA A 533 -5.90 -5.78 11.76
N HIS A 534 -6.13 -4.74 10.97
CA HIS A 534 -7.04 -4.77 9.82
C HIS A 534 -6.61 -5.81 8.78
N ALA A 535 -5.31 -5.89 8.48
CA ALA A 535 -4.73 -6.88 7.58
C ALA A 535 -5.02 -8.32 8.05
N ARG A 536 -4.86 -8.61 9.34
CA ARG A 536 -5.22 -9.92 9.93
C ARG A 536 -6.72 -10.22 9.83
N THR A 537 -7.58 -9.23 10.08
CA THR A 537 -9.03 -9.37 9.93
C THR A 537 -9.42 -9.67 8.49
N LEU A 538 -8.81 -8.99 7.51
CA LEU A 538 -9.05 -9.24 6.08
C LEU A 538 -8.67 -10.66 5.68
N LEU A 539 -7.50 -11.16 6.13
CA LEU A 539 -7.09 -12.55 5.88
C LEU A 539 -8.07 -13.56 6.50
N ALA A 540 -8.54 -13.31 7.73
CA ALA A 540 -9.53 -14.15 8.38
C ALA A 540 -10.86 -14.19 7.61
N GLN A 541 -11.35 -13.03 7.12
CA GLN A 541 -12.56 -12.94 6.29
C GLN A 541 -12.44 -13.70 4.97
N LEU A 542 -11.23 -13.77 4.40
CA LEU A 542 -10.93 -14.52 3.18
C LEU A 542 -10.60 -16.01 3.43
N ASN A 543 -10.71 -16.49 4.67
CA ASN A 543 -10.34 -17.86 5.08
C ASN A 543 -8.87 -18.21 4.73
N ILE A 544 -7.96 -17.28 4.99
CA ILE A 544 -6.51 -17.47 4.82
C ILE A 544 -5.88 -17.58 6.21
N ALA A 545 -5.47 -18.79 6.60
CA ALA A 545 -4.88 -19.11 7.90
C ALA A 545 -3.35 -18.90 7.96
N GLU A 546 -2.84 -17.91 7.24
CA GLU A 546 -1.42 -17.58 7.10
C GLU A 546 -1.07 -16.33 7.94
N PRO A 547 0.19 -16.13 8.37
CA PRO A 547 0.59 -14.90 9.05
C PRO A 547 0.53 -13.71 8.10
N HIS A 548 0.11 -12.53 8.59
CA HIS A 548 0.02 -11.32 7.75
C HIS A 548 1.36 -10.90 7.11
N THR A 549 2.48 -11.10 7.81
CA THR A 549 3.85 -10.90 7.30
C THR A 549 4.71 -12.13 7.59
N TRP A 550 5.68 -12.38 6.73
CA TRP A 550 6.69 -13.42 6.90
C TRP A 550 7.88 -13.11 5.99
N GLU A 551 9.09 -13.43 6.46
CA GLU A 551 10.33 -13.36 5.70
C GLU A 551 11.19 -14.58 6.05
N PRO A 552 12.10 -15.02 5.15
CA PRO A 552 13.02 -16.11 5.45
C PRO A 552 13.96 -15.76 6.61
N PRO A 553 14.36 -16.75 7.44
CA PRO A 553 15.25 -16.55 8.57
C PRO A 553 16.58 -15.86 8.22
N GLU A 554 16.99 -14.87 9.02
CA GLU A 554 18.23 -14.11 8.78
C GLU A 554 19.51 -14.94 8.97
N ASP A 555 19.44 -16.06 9.70
CA ASP A 555 20.57 -16.95 9.94
C ASP A 555 21.11 -17.59 8.65
N LEU A 556 20.33 -17.60 7.56
CA LEU A 556 20.80 -17.98 6.21
C LEU A 556 21.94 -17.07 5.72
N ALA A 557 22.04 -15.83 6.21
CA ALA A 557 23.12 -14.89 5.91
C ALA A 557 24.36 -15.09 6.81
N THR A 558 24.33 -16.01 7.77
CA THR A 558 25.44 -16.22 8.72
C THR A 558 26.74 -16.55 7.99
N GLY A 559 27.80 -15.85 8.37
CA GLY A 559 29.14 -15.99 7.80
C GLY A 559 29.31 -15.34 6.43
N LEU A 560 28.32 -14.59 5.93
CA LEU A 560 28.40 -13.91 4.64
C LEU A 560 28.72 -12.41 4.75
N THR A 561 29.56 -11.91 3.84
CA THR A 561 29.92 -10.51 3.66
C THR A 561 29.03 -9.86 2.59
N LEU A 562 27.84 -9.43 3.00
CA LEU A 562 26.83 -8.84 2.12
C LEU A 562 26.99 -7.31 1.97
N PRO A 563 26.43 -6.69 0.90
CA PRO A 563 26.55 -5.26 0.63
C PRO A 563 26.02 -4.33 1.74
N GLY A 564 24.97 -4.74 2.43
CA GLY A 564 24.33 -3.98 3.49
C GLY A 564 24.27 -4.75 4.81
N ARG A 565 23.95 -3.99 5.87
CA ARG A 565 23.89 -4.50 7.25
C ARG A 565 22.47 -4.99 7.60
N PRO A 566 22.31 -5.94 8.55
CA PRO A 566 21.02 -6.41 9.02
C PRO A 566 20.12 -5.27 9.53
N LEU A 567 18.81 -5.40 9.38
CA LEU A 567 17.86 -4.34 9.77
C LEU A 567 17.92 -4.04 11.29
N SER A 568 18.31 -5.03 12.10
CA SER A 568 18.48 -4.88 13.55
C SER A 568 19.70 -4.05 13.98
N ASP A 569 20.64 -3.76 13.07
CA ASP A 569 21.89 -3.04 13.38
C ASP A 569 21.71 -1.50 13.40
N ILE A 570 20.51 -0.99 13.16
CA ILE A 570 20.22 0.44 13.22
C ILE A 570 19.77 0.87 14.62
N ASP A 571 20.36 1.95 15.12
CA ASP A 571 19.92 2.58 16.37
C ASP A 571 18.56 3.26 16.17
N LEU A 572 17.50 2.58 16.65
CA LEU A 572 16.12 3.05 16.55
C LEU A 572 15.86 4.31 17.39
N GLU A 573 16.57 4.51 18.51
CA GLU A 573 16.43 5.71 19.35
C GLU A 573 17.04 6.93 18.64
N ALA A 574 18.22 6.76 18.05
CA ALA A 574 18.84 7.81 17.24
C ALA A 574 17.98 8.12 16.00
N LEU A 575 17.38 7.10 15.37
CA LEU A 575 16.48 7.29 14.24
C LEU A 575 15.21 8.07 14.63
N ASP A 576 14.57 7.73 15.75
CA ASP A 576 13.42 8.48 16.30
C ASP A 576 13.79 9.94 16.55
N ARG A 577 14.95 10.18 17.19
CA ARG A 577 15.42 11.54 17.44
C ARG A 577 15.59 12.33 16.14
N ILE A 578 16.27 11.78 15.14
CA ILE A 578 16.57 12.53 13.90
C ILE A 578 15.30 12.76 13.06
N VAL A 579 14.47 11.74 12.86
CA VAL A 579 13.34 11.83 11.92
C VAL A 579 12.07 12.34 12.62
N CYS A 580 11.75 11.86 13.81
CA CYS A 580 10.49 12.21 14.50
C CYS A 580 10.63 13.49 15.34
N VAL A 581 11.76 13.68 16.04
CA VAL A 581 11.95 14.83 16.95
C VAL A 581 12.56 16.04 16.23
N GLU A 582 13.69 15.86 15.54
CA GLU A 582 14.39 16.91 14.78
C GLU A 582 13.71 17.23 13.44
N GLN A 583 12.75 16.40 12.99
CA GLN A 583 12.01 16.54 11.72
C GLN A 583 12.90 16.59 10.48
N ARG A 584 14.03 15.89 10.51
CA ARG A 584 14.95 15.78 9.36
C ARG A 584 14.51 14.68 8.41
N THR A 585 14.95 14.80 7.16
CA THR A 585 14.57 13.86 6.10
C THR A 585 15.20 12.48 6.34
N PRO A 586 14.56 11.39 5.88
CA PRO A 586 15.16 10.05 5.93
C PRO A 586 16.55 9.95 5.26
N GLY A 587 16.82 10.78 4.25
CA GLY A 587 18.13 10.86 3.60
C GLY A 587 19.21 11.44 4.52
N GLU A 588 18.90 12.49 5.26
CA GLU A 588 19.82 13.06 6.26
C GLU A 588 20.05 12.11 7.43
N ALA A 589 19.02 11.37 7.85
CA ALA A 589 19.16 10.32 8.85
C ALA A 589 20.08 9.19 8.36
N ALA A 590 19.95 8.77 7.10
CA ALA A 590 20.82 7.76 6.51
C ALA A 590 22.29 8.22 6.51
N GLN A 591 22.55 9.47 6.12
CA GLN A 591 23.89 10.06 6.12
C GLN A 591 24.50 10.10 7.53
N GLN A 592 23.72 10.50 8.54
CA GLN A 592 24.20 10.59 9.92
C GLN A 592 24.42 9.22 10.57
N LEU A 593 23.55 8.26 10.30
CA LEU A 593 23.63 6.89 10.83
C LEU A 593 24.57 5.98 10.02
N GLY A 594 25.25 6.55 9.01
CA GLY A 594 26.22 5.83 8.17
C GLY A 594 25.59 4.66 7.38
N THR A 595 24.35 4.80 6.92
CA THR A 595 23.59 3.74 6.25
C THR A 595 22.90 4.22 4.97
N THR A 596 22.11 3.36 4.34
CA THR A 596 21.36 3.66 3.12
C THR A 596 19.97 4.21 3.43
N LEU A 597 19.41 4.99 2.49
CA LEU A 597 18.05 5.51 2.57
C LEU A 597 17.01 4.38 2.73
N THR A 598 17.21 3.27 2.00
CA THR A 598 16.35 2.08 2.06
C THR A 598 16.36 1.44 3.45
N HIS A 599 17.53 1.34 4.09
CA HIS A 599 17.64 0.85 5.47
C HIS A 599 16.83 1.72 6.42
N VAL A 600 16.98 3.06 6.32
CA VAL A 600 16.20 4.00 7.14
C VAL A 600 14.69 3.86 6.90
N ARG A 601 14.25 3.73 5.64
CA ARG A 601 12.83 3.60 5.30
C ARG A 601 12.17 2.39 5.96
N PHE A 602 12.81 1.22 5.92
CA PHE A 602 12.31 0.02 6.60
C PHE A 602 12.43 0.11 8.13
N ALA A 603 13.49 0.73 8.65
CA ALA A 603 13.63 0.94 10.08
C ALA A 603 12.54 1.85 10.66
N LEU A 604 12.07 2.84 9.87
CA LEU A 604 10.93 3.70 10.21
C LEU A 604 9.60 2.94 10.30
N GLU A 605 9.53 1.64 10.00
CA GLU A 605 8.36 0.82 10.33
C GLU A 605 8.25 0.52 11.83
N HIS A 606 9.38 0.56 12.55
CA HIS A 606 9.49 0.27 13.98
C HIS A 606 9.53 1.54 14.84
N VAL A 607 9.55 2.71 14.21
CA VAL A 607 9.62 4.03 14.86
C VAL A 607 8.58 4.94 14.21
N GLY A 608 7.88 5.77 14.98
CA GLY A 608 6.82 6.61 14.41
C GLY A 608 6.64 7.95 15.09
N PRO A 609 6.13 8.96 14.36
CA PRO A 609 5.84 10.26 14.93
C PRO A 609 4.78 10.14 16.03
N ARG A 610 4.88 11.03 17.03
CA ARG A 610 3.86 11.14 18.08
C ARG A 610 2.56 11.73 17.49
N PRO A 611 1.38 11.28 17.93
CA PRO A 611 0.12 11.85 17.47
C PRO A 611 0.10 13.35 17.71
N ARG A 612 -0.19 14.13 16.66
CA ARG A 612 -0.38 15.57 16.81
C ARG A 612 -1.65 15.83 17.62
N GLN A 613 -1.58 16.76 18.56
CA GLN A 613 -2.77 17.22 19.28
C GLN A 613 -3.61 18.10 18.35
N TRP A 614 -4.83 17.67 18.05
CA TRP A 614 -5.78 18.42 17.25
C TRP A 614 -6.73 19.16 18.17
N THR A 615 -6.72 20.49 18.11
CA THR A 615 -7.58 21.36 18.93
C THR A 615 -8.61 22.13 18.10
N SER A 616 -8.51 22.10 16.77
CA SER A 616 -9.42 22.82 15.90
C SER A 616 -10.84 22.22 15.93
N PRO A 617 -11.91 23.01 16.18
CA PRO A 617 -13.29 22.54 16.13
C PRO A 617 -13.72 22.04 14.74
N THR A 618 -13.04 22.48 13.68
CA THR A 618 -13.31 22.03 12.30
C THR A 618 -12.66 20.68 11.96
N SER A 619 -11.88 20.12 12.87
CA SER A 619 -11.25 18.82 12.70
C SER A 619 -12.28 17.69 12.76
N PRO A 620 -12.30 16.77 11.76
CA PRO A 620 -13.12 15.57 11.81
C PRO A 620 -12.86 14.71 13.05
N LEU A 621 -11.60 14.55 13.45
CA LEU A 621 -11.22 13.79 14.65
C LEU A 621 -11.80 14.41 15.93
N VAL A 622 -11.63 15.73 16.13
CA VAL A 622 -12.14 16.40 17.34
C VAL A 622 -13.67 16.30 17.40
N SER A 623 -14.31 16.46 16.25
CA SER A 623 -15.77 16.28 16.12
C SER A 623 -16.21 14.85 16.41
N TRP A 624 -15.42 13.83 16.04
CA TRP A 624 -15.70 12.44 16.36
C TRP A 624 -15.45 12.13 17.84
N GLN A 625 -14.32 12.56 18.41
CA GLN A 625 -13.99 12.41 19.83
C GLN A 625 -15.06 13.01 20.74
N LEU A 626 -15.60 14.17 20.35
CA LEU A 626 -16.69 14.81 21.07
C LEU A 626 -17.98 13.96 21.06
N ARG A 627 -18.30 13.31 19.93
CA ARG A 627 -19.45 12.41 19.83
C ARG A 627 -19.24 11.12 20.62
N GLU A 628 -18.04 10.54 20.60
CA GLU A 628 -17.74 9.36 21.41
C GLU A 628 -17.79 9.67 22.92
N ARG A 629 -17.22 10.80 23.36
CA ARG A 629 -17.38 11.28 24.74
C ARG A 629 -18.86 11.44 25.08
N ALA A 630 -19.66 12.04 24.19
CA ALA A 630 -21.09 12.15 24.39
C ALA A 630 -21.81 10.79 24.47
N ARG A 631 -21.41 9.78 23.67
CA ARG A 631 -21.99 8.43 23.76
C ARG A 631 -21.66 7.74 25.07
N ALA A 632 -20.44 7.90 25.57
CA ALA A 632 -20.00 7.32 26.83
C ALA A 632 -20.63 8.01 28.06
N THR A 633 -20.77 9.34 28.02
CA THR A 633 -21.33 10.13 29.13
C THR A 633 -22.86 10.17 29.14
N LEU A 634 -23.49 10.33 27.96
CA LEU A 634 -24.96 10.44 27.81
C LEU A 634 -25.55 9.09 27.42
N THR A 635 -25.52 8.15 28.37
CA THR A 635 -26.17 6.83 28.22
C THR A 635 -27.70 6.97 28.24
N ALA A 636 -28.41 5.94 27.78
CA ALA A 636 -29.88 5.91 27.84
C ALA A 636 -30.39 6.07 29.27
N GLU A 637 -29.76 5.38 30.23
CA GLU A 637 -30.09 5.47 31.66
C GLU A 637 -29.80 6.86 32.24
N PHE A 638 -28.66 7.47 31.86
CA PHE A 638 -28.31 8.82 32.30
C PHE A 638 -29.34 9.84 31.82
N LEU A 639 -29.67 9.82 30.52
CA LEU A 639 -30.66 10.75 29.98
C LEU A 639 -32.06 10.46 30.51
N ASP A 640 -32.45 9.20 30.74
CA ASP A 640 -33.75 8.92 31.36
C ASP A 640 -33.83 9.52 32.79
N ARG A 641 -32.81 9.29 33.61
CA ARG A 641 -32.75 9.84 34.96
C ARG A 641 -32.74 11.37 34.96
N GLU A 642 -31.86 12.00 34.20
CA GLU A 642 -31.63 13.45 34.28
C GLU A 642 -32.66 14.25 33.45
N TYR A 643 -33.01 13.79 32.25
CA TYR A 643 -33.94 14.48 31.35
C TYR A 643 -35.40 14.09 31.59
N THR A 644 -35.70 12.79 31.76
CA THR A 644 -37.09 12.31 31.88
C THR A 644 -37.63 12.38 33.30
N GLN A 645 -36.85 11.91 34.29
CA GLN A 645 -37.28 11.79 35.69
C GLN A 645 -37.05 13.09 36.50
N GLN A 646 -35.88 13.72 36.36
CA GLN A 646 -35.53 14.98 37.04
C GLN A 646 -35.95 16.25 36.27
N GLU A 647 -36.49 16.10 35.06
CA GLU A 647 -36.97 17.20 34.21
C GLU A 647 -35.92 18.30 33.89
N LYS A 648 -34.62 17.99 33.96
CA LYS A 648 -33.57 18.96 33.64
C LYS A 648 -33.63 19.31 32.15
N PRO A 649 -33.51 20.59 31.75
CA PRO A 649 -33.45 20.94 30.34
C PRO A 649 -32.12 20.48 29.72
N LEU A 650 -32.14 20.06 28.44
CA LEU A 650 -30.92 19.63 27.72
C LEU A 650 -29.80 20.69 27.69
N THR A 651 -30.14 21.97 27.89
CA THR A 651 -29.16 23.06 28.06
C THR A 651 -28.37 22.94 29.37
N GLN A 652 -29.04 22.56 30.45
CA GLN A 652 -28.40 22.35 31.75
C GLN A 652 -27.57 21.07 31.74
N ILE A 653 -28.10 19.99 31.16
CA ILE A 653 -27.34 18.74 30.96
C ILE A 653 -26.06 19.01 30.13
N ALA A 654 -26.15 19.84 29.08
CA ALA A 654 -24.99 20.24 28.28
C ALA A 654 -23.92 21.00 29.09
N GLN A 655 -24.33 21.89 30.00
CA GLN A 655 -23.42 22.62 30.88
C GLN A 655 -22.78 21.69 31.93
N GLU A 656 -23.58 20.84 32.58
CA GLU A 656 -23.11 19.91 33.62
C GLU A 656 -22.15 18.85 33.07
N THR A 657 -22.31 18.45 31.80
CA THR A 657 -21.47 17.44 31.14
C THR A 657 -20.30 18.03 30.34
N ASP A 658 -20.21 19.36 30.25
CA ASP A 658 -19.24 20.08 29.43
C ASP A 658 -19.26 19.59 27.96
N LEU A 659 -20.47 19.46 27.40
CA LEU A 659 -20.71 19.04 26.03
C LEU A 659 -21.52 20.11 25.27
N PRO A 660 -21.22 20.40 23.99
CA PRO A 660 -22.02 21.32 23.21
C PRO A 660 -23.47 20.85 23.10
N ARG A 661 -24.42 21.76 23.36
CA ARG A 661 -25.87 21.48 23.37
C ARG A 661 -26.35 20.70 22.14
N HIS A 662 -25.82 21.00 20.96
CA HIS A 662 -26.24 20.32 19.73
C HIS A 662 -25.92 18.82 19.73
N ILE A 663 -24.79 18.41 20.32
CA ILE A 663 -24.40 17.00 20.48
C ILE A 663 -25.30 16.29 21.50
N VAL A 664 -25.66 16.97 22.60
CA VAL A 664 -26.61 16.43 23.58
C VAL A 664 -27.99 16.20 22.93
N VAL A 665 -28.43 17.14 22.11
CA VAL A 665 -29.69 17.03 21.36
C VAL A 665 -29.63 15.92 20.30
N GLU A 666 -28.53 15.80 19.56
CA GLU A 666 -28.27 14.72 18.60
C GLU A 666 -28.38 13.37 19.31
N ARG A 667 -27.64 13.18 20.41
CA ARG A 667 -27.63 11.93 21.19
C ARG A 667 -29.00 11.59 21.80
N ALA A 668 -29.73 12.58 22.31
CA ALA A 668 -31.08 12.37 22.83
C ALA A 668 -32.06 11.91 21.73
N LYS A 669 -31.92 12.41 20.50
CA LYS A 669 -32.71 11.93 19.35
C LYS A 669 -32.34 10.51 18.95
N ASP A 670 -31.04 10.20 18.92
CA ASP A 670 -30.55 8.86 18.58
C ASP A 670 -31.09 7.79 19.53
N LEU A 671 -31.29 8.15 20.81
CA LEU A 671 -31.87 7.30 21.85
C LEU A 671 -33.41 7.33 21.88
N GLY A 672 -34.05 8.03 20.93
CA GLY A 672 -35.52 8.05 20.79
C GLY A 672 -36.26 8.91 21.82
N LEU A 673 -35.58 9.83 22.53
CA LEU A 673 -36.22 10.68 23.54
C LEU A 673 -37.06 11.79 22.89
N THR A 674 -38.24 12.07 23.46
CA THR A 674 -39.11 13.16 23.02
C THR A 674 -38.58 14.50 23.52
N ILE A 675 -38.05 15.33 22.61
CA ILE A 675 -37.43 16.61 22.97
C ILE A 675 -38.48 17.73 23.00
N TYR A 676 -38.72 18.29 24.17
CA TYR A 676 -39.57 19.48 24.35
C TYR A 676 -38.78 20.77 24.08
N ARG A 677 -39.25 21.61 23.14
CA ARG A 677 -38.65 22.92 22.83
C ARG A 677 -39.01 24.02 23.85
N THR A 678 -39.99 23.77 24.71
CA THR A 678 -40.54 24.67 25.75
C THR A 678 -40.79 23.88 27.06
N ARG A 679 -41.28 24.53 28.12
CA ARG A 679 -41.68 23.86 29.39
C ARG A 679 -42.65 22.70 29.13
N ARG A 680 -42.51 21.63 29.91
CA ARG A 680 -43.37 20.44 29.89
C ARG A 680 -44.83 20.84 30.18
N PRO A 681 -45.86 20.29 29.49
CA PRO A 681 -47.25 20.72 29.70
C PRO A 681 -47.76 20.41 31.11
N LEU A 682 -48.48 21.34 31.75
CA LEU A 682 -49.13 21.12 33.05
C LEU A 682 -50.26 20.06 32.95
N PRO A 683 -50.35 19.08 33.87
CA PRO A 683 -51.45 18.14 33.93
C PRO A 683 -52.70 18.81 34.52
N ILE A 684 -53.69 19.15 33.69
CA ILE A 684 -54.99 19.72 34.11
C ILE A 684 -56.09 18.68 33.89
N ASP A 685 -56.89 18.44 34.95
CA ASP A 685 -58.07 17.57 34.94
C ASP A 685 -59.15 18.09 33.97
N GLU A 686 -59.61 17.23 33.08
CA GLU A 686 -60.57 17.57 32.03
C GLU A 686 -61.98 17.87 32.57
N ASN A 687 -62.45 17.08 33.53
CA ASN A 687 -63.81 17.19 34.04
C ASN A 687 -63.98 18.49 34.85
N TRP A 688 -62.99 18.80 35.68
CA TRP A 688 -62.96 20.05 36.43
C TRP A 688 -62.95 21.27 35.51
N LEU A 689 -62.14 21.24 34.44
CA LEU A 689 -62.03 22.37 33.51
C LEU A 689 -63.33 22.61 32.73
N ARG A 690 -64.06 21.55 32.35
CA ARG A 690 -65.38 21.66 31.70
C ARG A 690 -66.40 22.35 32.61
N GLU A 691 -66.47 21.93 33.86
CA GLU A 691 -67.40 22.48 34.86
C GLU A 691 -67.14 23.98 35.10
N GLN A 692 -65.88 24.36 35.32
CA GLN A 692 -65.53 25.76 35.58
C GLN A 692 -65.81 26.68 34.38
N TYR A 693 -65.59 26.21 33.15
CA TYR A 693 -65.74 27.03 31.95
C TYR A 693 -67.18 27.09 31.40
N LEU A 694 -67.89 25.96 31.37
CA LEU A 694 -69.23 25.84 30.80
C LEU A 694 -70.34 26.12 31.82
N THR A 695 -70.25 25.51 33.01
CA THR A 695 -71.30 25.59 34.03
C THR A 695 -71.20 26.90 34.82
N HIS A 696 -70.03 27.21 35.37
CA HIS A 696 -69.83 28.42 36.17
C HIS A 696 -69.53 29.67 35.34
N GLN A 697 -69.46 29.55 34.01
CA GLN A 697 -69.19 30.63 33.06
C GLN A 697 -67.94 31.47 33.38
N ARG A 698 -66.98 30.95 34.16
CA ARG A 698 -65.76 31.66 34.53
C ARG A 698 -64.90 31.92 33.29
N SER A 699 -64.27 33.10 33.22
CA SER A 699 -63.38 33.43 32.11
C SER A 699 -62.14 32.53 32.14
N THR A 700 -61.51 32.30 30.98
CA THR A 700 -60.25 31.55 30.91
C THR A 700 -59.17 32.18 31.80
N TYR A 701 -59.18 33.52 31.93
CA TYR A 701 -58.29 34.27 32.82
C TYR A 701 -58.49 33.92 34.30
N ASN A 702 -59.73 33.85 34.77
CA ASN A 702 -60.03 33.53 36.18
C ASN A 702 -59.72 32.06 36.52
N ILE A 703 -59.77 31.17 35.54
CA ILE A 703 -59.37 29.76 35.71
C ILE A 703 -57.84 29.68 35.75
N ALA A 704 -57.16 30.43 34.88
CA ALA A 704 -55.70 30.47 34.81
C ALA A 704 -55.06 31.03 36.09
N LEU A 705 -55.66 32.09 36.64
CA LEU A 705 -55.22 32.68 37.92
C LEU A 705 -55.32 31.69 39.09
N GLN A 706 -56.34 30.82 39.10
CA GLN A 706 -56.50 29.82 40.17
C GLN A 706 -55.51 28.66 40.05
N LEU A 707 -55.14 28.28 38.83
CA LEU A 707 -54.18 27.20 38.57
C LEU A 707 -52.73 27.70 38.51
N ASP A 708 -52.49 28.96 38.88
CA ASP A 708 -51.19 29.65 38.78
C ASP A 708 -50.51 29.43 37.41
N THR A 709 -51.28 29.62 36.35
CA THR A 709 -50.83 29.42 34.96
C THR A 709 -51.28 30.57 34.07
N GLU A 710 -50.74 30.62 32.85
CA GLU A 710 -51.16 31.60 31.84
C GLU A 710 -52.53 31.26 31.23
N ASP A 711 -53.30 32.31 30.91
CA ASP A 711 -54.61 32.24 30.24
C ASP A 711 -54.58 31.44 28.93
N GLU A 712 -53.47 31.58 28.19
CA GLU A 712 -53.21 30.86 26.94
C GLU A 712 -53.05 29.34 27.14
N THR A 713 -52.53 28.90 28.29
CA THR A 713 -52.40 27.48 28.64
C THR A 713 -53.77 26.83 28.82
N ILE A 714 -54.70 27.52 29.50
CA ILE A 714 -56.09 27.07 29.68
C ILE A 714 -56.83 27.05 28.35
N ARG A 715 -56.67 28.09 27.53
CA ARG A 715 -57.29 28.19 26.20
C ARG A 715 -56.89 27.05 25.26
N ARG A 716 -55.59 26.74 25.17
CA ARG A 716 -55.09 25.60 24.37
C ARG A 716 -55.59 24.27 24.90
N ARG A 717 -55.74 24.13 26.22
CA ARG A 717 -56.28 22.92 26.83
C ARG A 717 -57.77 22.74 26.49
N LEU A 718 -58.59 23.79 26.59
CA LEU A 718 -60.00 23.77 26.17
C LEU A 718 -60.17 23.37 24.69
N GLN A 719 -59.32 23.92 23.81
CA GLN A 719 -59.33 23.56 22.38
C GLN A 719 -58.95 22.09 22.13
N ARG A 720 -57.92 21.57 22.82
CA ARG A 720 -57.51 20.15 22.69
C ARG A 720 -58.59 19.19 23.19
N LEU A 721 -59.43 19.60 24.13
CA LEU A 721 -60.54 18.82 24.68
C LEU A 721 -61.86 19.02 23.89
N GLY A 722 -61.84 19.80 22.81
CA GLY A 722 -63.03 20.04 21.97
C GLY A 722 -64.12 20.89 22.62
N ILE A 723 -63.78 21.69 23.65
CA ILE A 723 -64.73 22.58 24.34
C ILE A 723 -64.81 23.91 23.56
N PRO A 724 -65.99 24.33 23.06
CA PRO A 724 -66.11 25.52 22.22
C PRO A 724 -65.80 26.80 23.01
N LEU A 725 -64.85 27.59 22.51
CA LEU A 725 -64.47 28.87 23.12
C LEU A 725 -65.54 29.93 22.86
N ARG A 726 -65.91 30.68 23.91
CA ARG A 726 -66.74 31.89 23.80
C ARG A 726 -66.02 32.96 22.96
N ALA A 727 -66.76 33.67 22.11
CA ALA A 727 -66.22 34.66 21.17
C ALA A 727 -65.43 35.77 21.89
N GLN A 728 -64.22 36.07 21.42
CA GLN A 728 -63.33 37.04 22.06
C GLN A 728 -63.67 38.50 21.70
N GLY A 729 -63.43 39.41 22.65
CA GLY A 729 -63.28 40.84 22.37
C GLY A 729 -64.45 41.76 22.74
N VAL A 730 -64.40 42.98 22.18
CA VAL A 730 -65.12 44.21 22.58
C VAL A 730 -66.65 44.05 22.62
N HIS A 731 -67.22 43.07 21.92
CA HIS A 731 -68.67 42.80 21.88
C HIS A 731 -69.25 42.14 23.14
N SER A 732 -68.41 41.78 24.11
CA SER A 732 -68.83 41.27 25.44
C SER A 732 -68.94 42.37 26.52
N ARG A 733 -68.64 43.64 26.18
CA ARG A 733 -68.67 44.78 27.11
C ARG A 733 -70.08 45.40 27.18
N THR A 734 -70.56 45.66 28.41
CA THR A 734 -71.90 46.24 28.71
C THR A 734 -72.20 47.53 27.94
N VAL A 735 -71.17 48.35 27.65
CA VAL A 735 -71.28 49.62 26.90
C VAL A 735 -71.70 49.42 25.44
N MET A 736 -71.43 48.26 24.82
CA MET A 736 -71.78 47.98 23.42
C MET A 736 -73.25 47.54 23.23
N ILE A 737 -74.00 47.34 24.32
CA ILE A 737 -75.37 46.78 24.31
C ILE A 737 -76.42 47.84 24.73
N ALA A 738 -76.00 48.97 25.30
CA ALA A 738 -76.90 50.04 25.76
C ALA A 738 -77.53 50.81 24.57
N LYS A 739 -78.87 50.95 24.59
CA LYS A 739 -79.64 51.80 23.66
C LYS A 739 -80.14 53.06 24.40
N LEU A 740 -80.13 54.21 23.73
CA LEU A 740 -80.63 55.48 24.29
C LEU A 740 -82.12 55.66 23.98
N ASP A 741 -82.78 56.52 24.75
CA ASP A 741 -84.17 56.88 24.52
C ASP A 741 -84.37 57.55 23.15
N THR A 742 -85.50 57.29 22.51
CA THR A 742 -85.89 57.86 21.21
C THR A 742 -85.96 59.39 21.17
N SER A 743 -86.14 60.04 22.33
CA SER A 743 -86.12 61.51 22.50
C SER A 743 -84.76 62.14 22.20
N ILE A 744 -83.67 61.37 22.26
CA ILE A 744 -82.33 61.83 21.91
C ILE A 744 -82.19 61.95 20.37
N PRO A 745 -81.63 63.07 19.85
CA PRO A 745 -81.47 63.29 18.42
C PRO A 745 -80.79 62.13 17.70
N ARG A 746 -81.29 61.77 16.50
CA ARG A 746 -80.84 60.62 15.72
C ARG A 746 -79.33 60.59 15.48
N ASP A 747 -78.70 61.74 15.23
CA ASP A 747 -77.26 61.82 14.97
C ASP A 747 -76.42 61.54 16.23
N ILE A 748 -76.94 61.86 17.42
CA ILE A 748 -76.28 61.52 18.69
C ILE A 748 -76.39 60.01 18.93
N ARG A 749 -77.59 59.43 18.74
CA ARG A 749 -77.80 57.98 18.87
C ARG A 749 -76.93 57.18 17.90
N ALA A 750 -76.87 57.59 16.63
CA ALA A 750 -76.02 56.96 15.62
C ALA A 750 -74.53 56.99 15.97
N ALA A 751 -74.06 58.05 16.63
CA ALA A 751 -72.66 58.19 17.03
C ALA A 751 -72.26 57.32 18.25
N VAL A 752 -73.21 56.94 19.11
CA VAL A 752 -72.90 56.36 20.44
C VAL A 752 -73.47 54.96 20.66
N GLU A 753 -74.60 54.61 20.05
CA GLU A 753 -75.20 53.27 20.18
C GLU A 753 -74.36 52.24 19.41
N GLY A 754 -74.00 51.12 20.06
CA GLY A 754 -73.23 50.05 19.42
C GLY A 754 -71.79 50.42 19.04
N THR A 755 -71.26 51.56 19.52
CA THR A 755 -69.87 51.98 19.26
C THR A 755 -69.08 52.25 20.53
N LEU A 756 -67.82 51.82 20.55
CA LEU A 756 -66.90 52.10 21.66
C LEU A 756 -66.39 53.55 21.55
N HIS A 757 -66.40 54.32 22.64
CA HIS A 757 -65.96 55.72 22.73
C HIS A 757 -66.75 56.76 21.88
N GLY A 758 -68.00 56.47 21.50
CA GLY A 758 -68.84 57.41 20.73
C GLY A 758 -69.00 58.78 21.41
N TRP A 759 -69.27 58.81 22.72
CA TRP A 759 -69.39 60.04 23.50
C TRP A 759 -68.11 60.88 23.50
N LEU A 760 -66.94 60.24 23.58
CA LEU A 760 -65.66 60.93 23.56
C LEU A 760 -65.39 61.57 22.18
N ARG A 761 -65.82 60.91 21.09
CA ARG A 761 -65.70 61.46 19.73
C ARG A 761 -66.58 62.69 19.54
N LEU A 762 -67.82 62.66 20.04
CA LEU A 762 -68.73 63.82 20.01
C LEU A 762 -68.16 65.00 20.79
N HIS A 763 -67.64 64.75 22.00
CA HIS A 763 -67.01 65.76 22.83
C HIS A 763 -65.78 66.40 22.16
N ARG A 764 -64.88 65.59 21.60
CA ARG A 764 -63.70 66.08 20.87
C ARG A 764 -64.06 66.82 19.60
N PHE A 765 -65.10 66.40 18.90
CA PHE A 765 -65.61 67.10 17.72
C PHE A 765 -66.14 68.49 18.11
N HIS A 766 -66.85 68.60 19.24
CA HIS A 766 -67.35 69.88 19.76
C HIS A 766 -66.22 70.89 19.99
N ILE A 767 -65.15 70.47 20.67
CA ILE A 767 -63.98 71.32 20.94
C ILE A 767 -63.22 71.64 19.65
N THR A 768 -62.99 70.65 18.79
CA THR A 768 -62.13 70.82 17.60
C THR A 768 -62.72 71.82 16.61
N MET A 769 -64.05 71.95 16.53
CA MET A 769 -64.70 72.91 15.63
C MET A 769 -64.50 74.38 16.04
N SER A 770 -63.89 74.64 17.20
CA SER A 770 -63.44 75.98 17.62
C SER A 770 -62.01 76.31 17.19
N PHE A 771 -61.26 75.35 16.63
CA PHE A 771 -59.86 75.52 16.22
C PHE A 771 -59.71 75.58 14.69
N PRO A 772 -58.69 76.30 14.17
CA PRO A 772 -58.52 76.52 12.75
C PRO A 772 -58.07 75.27 11.97
N ASN A 773 -57.39 74.31 12.60
CA ASN A 773 -57.03 73.03 11.99
C ASN A 773 -56.86 71.93 13.04
N LEU A 774 -56.79 70.67 12.58
CA LEU A 774 -56.65 69.51 13.46
C LEU A 774 -55.31 69.45 14.20
N THR A 775 -54.26 70.10 13.71
CA THR A 775 -52.94 70.10 14.36
C THR A 775 -52.96 70.95 15.62
N THR A 776 -53.54 72.15 15.55
CA THR A 776 -53.67 73.04 16.72
C THR A 776 -54.73 72.55 17.69
N ALA A 777 -55.84 71.98 17.19
CA ALA A 777 -56.81 71.27 18.04
C ALA A 777 -56.20 70.07 18.78
N GLY A 778 -55.31 69.33 18.12
CA GLY A 778 -54.61 68.18 18.70
C GLY A 778 -53.69 68.56 19.85
N ALA A 779 -53.01 69.71 19.74
CA ALA A 779 -52.19 70.24 20.83
C ALA A 779 -53.02 70.55 22.09
N TYR A 780 -54.22 71.14 21.93
CA TYR A 780 -55.13 71.41 23.05
C TYR A 780 -55.75 70.13 23.63
N LEU A 781 -56.14 69.18 22.77
CA LEU A 781 -56.79 67.93 23.18
C LEU A 781 -55.82 66.85 23.70
N GLY A 782 -54.50 67.10 23.66
CA GLY A 782 -53.48 66.10 23.97
C GLY A 782 -53.54 64.88 23.03
N ALA A 783 -53.91 65.10 21.76
CA ALA A 783 -54.15 64.04 20.79
C ALA A 783 -53.41 64.28 19.46
N GLU A 784 -52.84 63.23 18.88
CA GLU A 784 -52.22 63.33 17.55
C GLU A 784 -53.26 63.65 16.46
N GLN A 785 -52.86 64.46 15.47
CA GLN A 785 -53.69 64.84 14.32
C GLN A 785 -54.28 63.61 13.58
N ARG A 786 -53.49 62.53 13.45
CA ARG A 786 -53.94 61.28 12.81
C ARG A 786 -55.05 60.59 13.60
N ALA A 787 -54.99 60.64 14.93
CA ALA A 787 -56.01 60.07 15.80
C ALA A 787 -57.34 60.86 15.67
N LEU A 788 -57.29 62.19 15.66
CA LEU A 788 -58.48 63.03 15.46
C LEU A 788 -59.10 62.83 14.07
N THR A 789 -58.27 62.70 13.02
CA THR A 789 -58.74 62.42 11.66
C THR A 789 -59.51 61.10 11.60
N THR A 790 -58.96 60.05 12.21
CA THR A 790 -59.58 58.72 12.25
C THR A 790 -60.88 58.75 13.06
N GLN A 791 -60.90 59.47 14.19
CA GLN A 791 -62.10 59.62 15.02
C GLN A 791 -63.23 60.35 14.30
N PHE A 792 -62.93 61.42 13.56
CA PHE A 792 -63.97 62.16 12.84
C PHE A 792 -64.43 61.45 11.58
N GLN A 793 -63.56 60.74 10.86
CA GLN A 793 -64.00 59.85 9.77
C GLN A 793 -64.95 58.77 10.27
N ARG A 794 -64.67 58.20 11.45
CA ARG A 794 -65.59 57.24 12.08
C ARG A 794 -66.92 57.90 12.46
N LEU A 795 -66.89 59.09 13.03
CA LEU A 795 -68.09 59.85 13.38
C LEU A 795 -68.94 60.23 12.13
N GLU A 796 -68.28 60.62 11.03
CA GLU A 796 -68.92 60.86 9.73
C GLU A 796 -69.55 59.59 9.14
N ALA A 797 -68.89 58.43 9.30
CA ALA A 797 -69.40 57.14 8.86
C ALA A 797 -70.59 56.64 9.71
N ASP A 798 -70.50 56.78 11.04
CA ASP A 798 -71.57 56.39 11.96
C ASP A 798 -72.85 57.24 11.74
N ILE A 799 -72.69 58.54 11.43
CA ILE A 799 -73.81 59.46 11.13
C ILE A 799 -74.25 59.40 9.65
N GLY A 800 -73.37 58.94 8.75
CA GLY A 800 -73.65 58.80 7.31
C GLY A 800 -73.52 60.10 6.50
N HIS A 801 -72.92 61.16 7.05
CA HIS A 801 -72.73 62.44 6.36
C HIS A 801 -71.43 63.16 6.78
N PRO A 802 -70.79 63.93 5.88
CA PRO A 802 -69.65 64.79 6.22
C PRO A 802 -70.04 65.89 7.23
N LEU A 803 -69.25 66.06 8.28
CA LEU A 803 -69.57 66.95 9.41
C LEU A 803 -68.80 68.27 9.37
N TYR A 804 -67.66 68.33 8.68
CA TYR A 804 -66.87 69.55 8.57
C TYR A 804 -66.07 69.62 7.27
N HIS A 805 -65.79 70.83 6.81
CA HIS A 805 -64.83 71.11 5.76
C HIS A 805 -63.44 71.16 6.38
N ARG A 806 -62.52 70.31 5.89
CA ARG A 806 -61.12 70.23 6.35
C ARG A 806 -60.37 71.51 5.99
N SER A 807 -59.39 71.90 6.81
CA SER A 807 -58.52 73.06 6.54
C SER A 807 -57.67 72.81 5.29
N VAL A 808 -57.65 73.78 4.37
CA VAL A 808 -56.81 73.74 3.16
C VAL A 808 -55.98 75.02 3.12
N GLN A 809 -54.65 74.88 3.08
CA GLN A 809 -53.71 76.00 3.10
C GLN A 809 -53.98 76.97 4.27
N THR A 810 -54.42 78.20 3.99
CA THR A 810 -54.71 79.26 4.97
C THR A 810 -56.18 79.31 5.38
N THR A 811 -57.05 78.46 4.82
CA THR A 811 -58.48 78.45 5.14
C THR A 811 -58.74 77.57 6.36
N PRO A 812 -59.32 78.12 7.45
CA PRO A 812 -59.69 77.36 8.65
C PRO A 812 -60.72 76.27 8.35
N GLN A 813 -60.68 75.19 9.13
CA GLN A 813 -61.74 74.19 9.10
C GLN A 813 -63.06 74.79 9.59
N ARG A 814 -64.20 74.36 9.02
CA ARG A 814 -65.54 74.87 9.40
C ARG A 814 -66.60 73.77 9.34
N PRO A 815 -67.62 73.77 10.23
CA PRO A 815 -68.66 72.75 10.22
C PRO A 815 -69.57 72.85 8.98
N THR A 816 -70.03 71.71 8.47
CA THR A 816 -71.08 71.64 7.42
C THR A 816 -72.46 72.00 8.01
N SER A 817 -73.51 72.08 7.18
CA SER A 817 -74.89 72.26 7.68
C SER A 817 -75.29 71.17 8.68
N ARG A 818 -74.91 69.90 8.40
CA ARG A 818 -75.13 68.77 9.31
C ARG A 818 -74.25 68.86 10.55
N GLY A 819 -72.98 69.26 10.42
CA GLY A 819 -72.09 69.51 11.55
C GLY A 819 -72.60 70.60 12.50
N LYS A 820 -73.13 71.71 11.98
CA LYS A 820 -73.78 72.76 12.80
C LYS A 820 -75.01 72.23 13.54
N SER A 821 -75.79 71.36 12.91
CA SER A 821 -76.93 70.68 13.56
C SER A 821 -76.46 69.76 14.69
N LEU A 822 -75.40 68.98 14.45
CA LEU A 822 -74.80 68.11 15.46
C LEU A 822 -74.26 68.89 16.66
N LEU A 823 -73.55 70.01 16.42
CA LEU A 823 -73.05 70.87 17.50
C LEU A 823 -74.18 71.46 18.36
N ARG A 824 -75.31 71.87 17.75
CA ARG A 824 -76.51 72.30 18.48
C ARG A 824 -77.13 71.16 19.29
N ASN A 825 -77.19 69.96 18.72
CA ASN A 825 -77.73 68.78 19.42
C ASN A 825 -76.87 68.35 20.62
N ILE A 826 -75.54 68.46 20.50
CA ILE A 826 -74.61 68.20 21.61
C ILE A 826 -74.88 69.17 22.78
N GLN A 827 -75.27 70.41 22.50
CA GLN A 827 -75.53 71.42 23.53
C GLN A 827 -76.90 71.28 24.24
N ARG A 828 -77.76 70.33 23.85
CA ARG A 828 -79.04 70.09 24.56
C ARG A 828 -78.75 69.61 25.99
N PRO A 829 -79.48 70.11 27.03
CA PRO A 829 -79.22 69.76 28.42
C PRO A 829 -79.24 68.25 28.69
N GLU A 830 -80.20 67.55 28.09
CA GLU A 830 -80.37 66.09 28.16
C GLU A 830 -79.17 65.32 27.58
N VAL A 831 -78.55 65.83 26.50
CA VAL A 831 -77.38 65.21 25.86
C VAL A 831 -76.10 65.48 26.65
N GLN A 832 -75.96 66.69 27.21
CA GLN A 832 -74.85 67.04 28.09
C GLN A 832 -74.86 66.19 29.37
N ALA A 833 -76.03 65.98 29.99
CA ALA A 833 -76.15 65.11 31.15
C ALA A 833 -75.71 63.67 30.85
N LEU A 834 -76.13 63.11 29.72
CA LEU A 834 -75.71 61.77 29.27
C LEU A 834 -74.21 61.70 28.97
N MET A 835 -73.65 62.73 28.33
CA MET A 835 -72.23 62.80 28.01
C MET A 835 -71.37 62.89 29.27
N ASN A 836 -71.80 63.66 30.28
CA ASN A 836 -71.11 63.79 31.56
C ASN A 836 -71.14 62.50 32.37
N ASN A 837 -72.22 61.72 32.28
CA ASN A 837 -72.30 60.40 32.91
C ASN A 837 -71.44 59.34 32.19
N ALA A 838 -71.24 59.49 30.88
CA ALA A 838 -70.54 58.51 30.06
C ALA A 838 -69.02 58.72 29.99
N LEU A 839 -68.52 59.92 30.32
CA LEU A 839 -67.10 60.27 30.27
C LEU A 839 -66.54 60.47 31.68
N SER A 840 -65.31 60.02 31.90
CA SER A 840 -64.60 60.30 33.15
C SER A 840 -64.19 61.78 33.24
N PRO A 841 -63.99 62.34 34.46
CA PRO A 841 -63.55 63.73 34.64
C PRO A 841 -62.26 64.08 33.89
N THR A 842 -61.37 63.12 33.67
CA THR A 842 -60.12 63.28 32.90
C THR A 842 -60.32 63.28 31.39
N GLN A 843 -61.47 62.79 30.89
CA GLN A 843 -61.83 62.77 29.47
C GLN A 843 -62.65 64.00 29.05
N MET A 844 -63.29 64.69 30.00
CA MET A 844 -64.03 65.93 29.77
C MET A 844 -63.12 67.15 29.90
N LEU A 845 -62.53 67.55 28.77
CA LEU A 845 -61.84 68.84 28.65
C LEU A 845 -62.84 69.99 28.52
N PRO A 846 -62.63 71.15 29.18
CA PRO A 846 -63.47 72.32 28.96
C PRO A 846 -63.31 72.88 27.55
N MET A 847 -64.33 73.61 27.08
CA MET A 847 -64.21 74.42 25.87
C MET A 847 -63.07 75.44 26.05
N SER A 848 -62.25 75.62 25.01
CA SER A 848 -61.11 76.55 25.04
C SER A 848 -61.57 77.99 25.17
N ASP A 849 -60.80 78.81 25.90
CA ASP A 849 -61.02 80.24 26.00
C ASP A 849 -60.63 80.98 24.71
N VAL A 850 -61.01 82.26 24.62
CA VAL A 850 -60.77 83.09 23.43
C VAL A 850 -59.27 83.28 23.16
N SER A 851 -58.44 83.31 24.20
CA SER A 851 -56.98 83.47 24.11
C SER A 851 -56.33 82.27 23.41
N THR A 852 -56.68 81.05 23.84
CA THR A 852 -56.12 79.81 23.28
C THR A 852 -56.46 79.65 21.80
N ILE A 853 -57.66 80.07 21.39
CA ILE A 853 -58.09 80.03 19.98
C ILE A 853 -57.25 81.01 19.13
N ALA A 854 -56.98 82.22 19.63
CA ALA A 854 -56.17 83.23 18.94
C ALA A 854 -54.71 82.78 18.73
N GLU A 855 -54.09 82.14 19.73
CA GLU A 855 -52.74 81.58 19.62
C GLU A 855 -52.66 80.45 18.58
N ALA A 856 -53.67 79.59 18.55
CA ALA A 856 -53.79 78.53 17.55
C ALA A 856 -53.90 79.08 16.12
N GLU A 857 -54.56 80.22 15.91
CA GLU A 857 -54.64 80.90 14.60
C GLU A 857 -53.30 81.49 14.16
N ALA A 858 -52.47 81.96 15.09
CA ALA A 858 -51.13 82.46 14.81
C ALA A 858 -50.15 81.33 14.45
N ALA A 859 -50.19 80.21 15.19
CA ALA A 859 -49.30 79.07 15.01
C ALA A 859 -49.49 78.35 13.65
N ALA A 860 -50.68 78.43 13.06
CA ALA A 860 -50.99 77.81 11.76
C ALA A 860 -50.21 78.41 10.56
N ARG A 861 -49.45 79.50 10.74
CA ARG A 861 -48.86 80.31 9.65
C ARG A 861 -47.37 80.01 9.31
N HIS A 862 -46.63 79.12 9.99
CA HIS A 862 -45.17 78.88 9.79
C HIS A 862 -44.74 77.40 9.55
N ARG A 863 -43.67 77.11 8.75
CA ARG A 863 -43.15 75.73 8.42
C ARG A 863 -41.59 75.64 8.29
N GLY A 864 -40.95 74.52 8.70
CA GLY A 864 -39.47 74.25 8.64
C GLY A 864 -38.99 72.91 7.98
N LYS A 865 -37.67 72.74 7.68
CA LYS A 865 -37.00 71.65 6.88
C LYS A 865 -36.19 70.57 7.70
N ARG A 866 -35.75 69.44 7.08
CA ARG A 866 -35.15 68.18 7.67
C ARG A 866 -33.59 67.99 7.51
N GLY A 867 -32.90 67.21 8.38
CA GLY A 867 -31.41 67.13 8.58
C GLY A 867 -30.54 65.95 8.01
N PRO A 868 -29.24 65.78 8.44
CA PRO A 868 -28.13 65.00 7.79
C PRO A 868 -27.94 63.49 8.18
N LEU A 869 -26.98 62.76 7.53
CA LEU A 869 -26.73 61.28 7.62
C LEU A 869 -25.53 60.87 8.51
N LYS A 870 -25.51 59.61 9.02
CA LYS A 870 -24.46 59.04 9.91
C LYS A 870 -23.38 58.20 9.17
N PRO A 871 -22.06 58.34 9.46
CA PRO A 871 -20.95 57.56 8.84
C PRO A 871 -20.94 56.04 9.14
N PHE A 872 -20.04 55.27 8.50
CA PHE A 872 -19.80 53.84 8.79
C PHE A 872 -18.82 53.63 9.96
N ASP A 873 -19.02 52.55 10.73
CA ASP A 873 -18.08 52.13 11.77
C ASP A 873 -16.98 51.24 11.17
N GLY A 874 -15.72 51.71 11.16
CA GLY A 874 -14.56 50.90 10.77
C GLY A 874 -14.39 50.61 9.27
N ILE A 875 -15.05 51.38 8.40
CA ILE A 875 -14.85 51.36 6.94
C ILE A 875 -14.49 52.78 6.47
N ALA A 876 -13.30 52.95 5.90
CA ALA A 876 -12.73 54.27 5.61
C ALA A 876 -13.20 54.85 4.25
N VAL A 877 -14.51 54.93 4.03
CA VAL A 877 -15.14 55.58 2.86
C VAL A 877 -16.32 56.45 3.26
N GLU A 878 -16.61 57.51 2.49
CA GLU A 878 -17.73 58.42 2.78
C GLU A 878 -19.08 57.71 2.51
N ARG A 879 -20.01 57.78 3.46
CA ARG A 879 -21.33 57.15 3.29
C ARG A 879 -22.26 58.03 2.45
N ILE A 880 -22.69 57.51 1.31
CA ILE A 880 -23.64 58.19 0.43
C ILE A 880 -25.08 57.70 0.66
N ARG A 881 -26.07 58.50 0.24
CA ARG A 881 -27.47 58.04 0.21
C ARG A 881 -27.64 56.98 -0.86
N ILE A 882 -27.88 55.75 -0.42
CA ILE A 882 -28.12 54.59 -1.28
C ILE A 882 -29.60 54.54 -1.70
N ARG A 883 -29.83 54.72 -3.00
CA ARG A 883 -31.14 54.50 -3.66
C ARG A 883 -31.16 53.12 -4.33
N GLN A 884 -32.31 52.72 -4.88
CA GLN A 884 -32.48 51.39 -5.47
C GLN A 884 -31.51 51.16 -6.64
N GLU A 885 -31.27 52.18 -7.46
CA GLU A 885 -30.37 52.13 -8.60
C GLU A 885 -28.91 51.97 -8.15
N THR A 886 -28.54 52.58 -7.02
CA THR A 886 -27.21 52.41 -6.41
C THR A 886 -27.02 50.99 -5.87
N LEU A 887 -28.07 50.33 -5.36
CA LEU A 887 -27.97 48.93 -4.89
C LEU A 887 -27.74 47.97 -6.05
N THR A 888 -28.49 48.13 -7.14
CA THR A 888 -28.29 47.32 -8.36
C THR A 888 -26.86 47.46 -8.88
N LEU A 889 -26.33 48.68 -8.90
CA LEU A 889 -24.94 48.93 -9.27
C LEU A 889 -23.95 48.24 -8.30
N LEU A 890 -24.10 48.42 -6.99
CA LEU A 890 -23.18 47.85 -6.00
C LEU A 890 -23.12 46.31 -6.03
N GLN A 891 -24.24 45.64 -6.35
CA GLN A 891 -24.28 44.18 -6.53
C GLN A 891 -23.44 43.75 -7.74
N ASP A 892 -23.64 44.37 -8.91
CA ASP A 892 -22.86 44.06 -10.12
C ASP A 892 -21.36 44.33 -9.93
N LEU A 893 -21.01 45.43 -9.25
CA LEU A 893 -19.61 45.75 -8.99
C LEU A 893 -18.94 44.72 -8.08
N LEU A 894 -19.66 44.15 -7.11
CA LEU A 894 -19.13 43.11 -6.23
C LEU A 894 -18.96 41.76 -6.93
N ASP A 895 -19.90 41.39 -7.78
CA ASP A 895 -19.85 40.13 -8.54
C ASP A 895 -18.67 40.09 -9.53
N HIS A 896 -18.11 41.25 -9.88
CA HIS A 896 -16.95 41.41 -10.77
C HIS A 896 -15.78 42.13 -10.12
N ALA A 897 -15.67 42.07 -8.79
CA ALA A 897 -14.77 42.94 -8.04
C ALA A 897 -13.27 42.68 -8.29
N ASP A 898 -12.91 41.51 -8.86
CA ASP A 898 -11.52 41.12 -9.15
C ASP A 898 -11.06 41.54 -10.56
N GLN A 899 -11.90 42.26 -11.32
CA GLN A 899 -11.61 42.72 -12.67
C GLN A 899 -11.83 44.22 -12.79
N GLU A 900 -11.06 44.89 -13.64
CA GLU A 900 -11.33 46.29 -13.99
C GLU A 900 -12.50 46.36 -14.98
N PHE A 901 -13.38 47.36 -14.81
CA PHE A 901 -14.58 47.51 -15.63
C PHE A 901 -14.75 48.95 -16.11
N TYR A 902 -15.45 49.16 -17.22
CA TYR A 902 -15.80 50.50 -17.70
C TYR A 902 -17.32 50.70 -17.81
N GLY A 903 -17.77 51.97 -17.78
CA GLY A 903 -19.18 52.31 -17.60
C GLY A 903 -20.16 51.69 -18.62
N ALA A 904 -19.72 51.44 -19.86
CA ALA A 904 -20.56 50.78 -20.86
C ALA A 904 -20.72 49.27 -20.62
N GLN A 905 -19.72 48.58 -20.07
CA GLN A 905 -19.87 47.17 -19.62
C GLN A 905 -20.87 47.07 -18.47
N VAL A 906 -20.75 47.97 -17.49
CA VAL A 906 -21.67 48.01 -16.34
C VAL A 906 -23.09 48.30 -16.79
N HIS A 907 -23.28 49.24 -17.72
CA HIS A 907 -24.58 49.51 -18.35
C HIS A 907 -25.16 48.23 -19.00
N SER A 908 -24.39 47.51 -19.82
CA SER A 908 -24.86 46.30 -20.48
C SER A 908 -25.20 45.14 -19.54
N ARG A 909 -24.59 45.09 -18.35
CA ARG A 909 -24.87 44.04 -17.36
C ARG A 909 -26.04 44.36 -16.43
N THR A 910 -26.33 45.64 -16.23
CA THR A 910 -27.30 46.10 -15.20
C THR A 910 -28.58 46.72 -15.75
N ASP A 911 -28.67 46.94 -17.06
CA ASP A 911 -29.75 47.67 -17.75
C ASP A 911 -30.03 49.10 -17.20
N LEU A 912 -29.17 49.62 -16.33
CA LEU A 912 -29.29 50.97 -15.80
C LEU A 912 -28.93 52.01 -16.87
N PRO A 913 -29.69 53.12 -17.06
CA PRO A 913 -29.36 54.11 -18.08
C PRO A 913 -27.91 54.61 -17.99
N GLN A 914 -27.24 54.76 -19.14
CA GLN A 914 -25.81 55.08 -19.19
C GLN A 914 -25.44 56.38 -18.44
N GLY A 915 -26.33 57.39 -18.43
CA GLY A 915 -26.17 58.61 -17.63
C GLY A 915 -26.20 58.34 -16.12
N THR A 916 -27.12 57.48 -15.68
CA THR A 916 -27.24 57.05 -14.29
C THR A 916 -26.00 56.28 -13.83
N VAL A 917 -25.52 55.32 -14.64
CA VAL A 917 -24.28 54.56 -14.34
C VAL A 917 -23.09 55.50 -14.21
N SER A 918 -22.95 56.44 -15.14
CA SER A 918 -21.83 57.39 -15.16
C SER A 918 -21.83 58.32 -13.94
N ASP A 919 -23.00 58.81 -13.51
CA ASP A 919 -23.12 59.67 -12.34
C ASP A 919 -22.90 58.91 -11.03
N GLN A 920 -23.39 57.68 -10.93
CA GLN A 920 -23.18 56.85 -9.74
C GLN A 920 -21.72 56.40 -9.60
N LEU A 921 -21.05 56.00 -10.69
CA LEU A 921 -19.61 55.68 -10.66
C LEU A 921 -18.77 56.90 -10.26
N ARG A 922 -19.12 58.10 -10.76
CA ARG A 922 -18.45 59.34 -10.35
C ARG A 922 -18.62 59.61 -8.85
N ARG A 923 -19.84 59.42 -8.33
CA ARG A 923 -20.18 59.64 -6.92
C ARG A 923 -19.49 58.63 -6.00
N LEU A 924 -19.45 57.36 -6.39
CA LEU A 924 -18.74 56.31 -5.65
C LEU A 924 -17.22 56.55 -5.63
N ARG A 925 -16.65 56.99 -6.76
CA ARG A 925 -15.24 57.42 -6.82
C ARG A 925 -14.96 58.61 -5.89
N GLN A 926 -15.81 59.63 -5.90
CA GLN A 926 -15.67 60.81 -5.02
C GLN A 926 -15.75 60.43 -3.53
N ALA A 927 -16.58 59.45 -3.20
CA ALA A 927 -16.73 58.94 -1.84
C ALA A 927 -15.62 57.95 -1.41
N GLY A 928 -14.65 57.64 -2.28
CA GLY A 928 -13.53 56.72 -1.99
C GLY A 928 -13.82 55.22 -2.22
N TRP A 929 -14.97 54.87 -2.80
CA TRP A 929 -15.37 53.48 -3.00
C TRP A 929 -14.69 52.84 -4.22
N LEU A 930 -14.27 53.64 -5.20
CA LEU A 930 -13.67 53.19 -6.46
C LEU A 930 -12.39 53.96 -6.76
N THR A 931 -11.41 53.30 -7.38
CA THR A 931 -10.31 53.94 -8.11
C THR A 931 -10.62 53.95 -9.61
N SER A 932 -9.98 54.85 -10.35
CA SER A 932 -10.15 54.93 -11.80
C SER A 932 -8.82 55.23 -12.50
N ARG A 933 -8.57 54.60 -13.63
CA ARG A 933 -7.43 54.91 -14.51
C ARG A 933 -7.89 55.06 -15.97
N PRO A 934 -7.26 55.94 -16.77
CA PRO A 934 -7.49 55.97 -18.19
C PRO A 934 -6.93 54.70 -18.86
N GLU A 935 -7.51 54.34 -20.00
CA GLU A 935 -6.98 53.32 -20.91
C GLU A 935 -5.55 53.65 -21.35
N ASP A 936 -4.72 52.62 -21.46
CA ASP A 936 -3.33 52.73 -21.90
C ASP A 936 -3.22 53.08 -23.39
N ASP A 937 -2.12 53.74 -23.76
CA ASP A 937 -1.88 54.25 -25.11
C ASP A 937 -1.92 53.14 -26.16
N GLY A 938 -1.40 51.95 -25.84
CA GLY A 938 -1.38 50.81 -26.74
C GLY A 938 -2.76 50.19 -26.98
N SER A 939 -3.60 50.06 -25.96
CA SER A 939 -5.01 49.66 -26.10
C SER A 939 -5.80 50.72 -26.85
N TRP A 940 -5.60 51.99 -26.51
CA TRP A 940 -6.31 53.11 -27.14
C TRP A 940 -6.03 53.18 -28.65
N MET A 941 -4.77 53.11 -29.08
CA MET A 941 -4.41 53.15 -30.51
C MET A 941 -4.92 51.93 -31.29
N ARG A 942 -4.94 50.73 -30.67
CA ARG A 942 -5.46 49.52 -31.31
C ARG A 942 -6.95 49.57 -31.63
N ARG A 943 -7.73 50.43 -30.96
CA ARG A 943 -9.15 50.66 -31.27
C ARG A 943 -9.40 51.65 -32.41
N ALA A 944 -8.34 52.19 -33.04
CA ALA A 944 -8.49 53.10 -34.18
C ALA A 944 -9.07 52.37 -35.39
N THR A 945 -10.19 52.87 -35.89
CA THR A 945 -10.80 52.38 -37.15
C THR A 945 -10.08 53.05 -38.32
N PRO A 946 -9.74 52.36 -39.42
CA PRO A 946 -9.07 53.00 -40.56
C PRO A 946 -9.87 54.23 -41.05
N GLY A 947 -9.25 55.42 -41.01
CA GLY A 947 -9.87 56.69 -41.40
C GLY A 947 -10.62 57.47 -40.31
N ARG A 948 -10.78 56.95 -39.09
CA ARG A 948 -11.23 57.71 -37.91
C ARG A 948 -10.34 57.36 -36.72
N GLY A 949 -9.70 58.36 -36.12
CA GLY A 949 -8.84 58.16 -34.94
C GLY A 949 -9.53 57.40 -33.79
N PRO A 950 -8.77 56.90 -32.80
CA PRO A 950 -9.23 55.94 -31.77
C PRO A 950 -10.36 56.38 -30.83
N GLY A 951 -10.96 57.56 -31.05
CA GLY A 951 -12.05 58.10 -30.24
C GLY A 951 -11.59 58.48 -28.82
N ARG A 952 -12.55 58.69 -27.91
CA ARG A 952 -12.27 59.04 -26.52
C ARG A 952 -11.68 57.83 -25.76
N ARG A 953 -10.70 58.08 -24.91
CA ARG A 953 -10.12 57.06 -24.02
C ARG A 953 -11.17 56.53 -23.06
N ILE A 954 -11.21 55.21 -22.90
CA ILE A 954 -12.06 54.55 -21.91
C ILE A 954 -11.48 54.82 -20.51
N THR A 955 -12.34 54.97 -19.51
CA THR A 955 -11.93 55.02 -18.10
C THR A 955 -12.29 53.70 -17.45
N TYR A 956 -11.27 52.99 -16.97
CA TYR A 956 -11.41 51.76 -16.19
C TYR A 956 -11.56 52.10 -14.71
N TYR A 957 -12.45 51.40 -14.04
CA TYR A 957 -12.73 51.52 -12.61
C TYR A 957 -12.46 50.19 -11.91
N SER A 958 -12.03 50.29 -10.66
CA SER A 958 -11.76 49.14 -9.79
C SER A 958 -12.26 49.44 -8.38
N LEU A 959 -12.82 48.44 -7.69
CA LEU A 959 -13.23 48.59 -6.29
C LEU A 959 -12.00 48.71 -5.39
N THR A 960 -12.01 49.68 -4.48
CA THR A 960 -11.02 49.71 -3.40
C THR A 960 -11.32 48.59 -2.39
N PRO A 961 -10.33 48.10 -1.62
CA PRO A 961 -10.58 47.12 -0.56
C PRO A 961 -11.66 47.60 0.44
N GLU A 962 -11.63 48.88 0.81
CA GLU A 962 -12.62 49.50 1.69
C GLU A 962 -13.99 49.71 1.00
N GLY A 963 -14.00 50.07 -0.29
CA GLY A 963 -15.22 50.15 -1.09
C GLY A 963 -15.92 48.80 -1.25
N ARG A 964 -15.14 47.71 -1.39
CA ARG A 964 -15.66 46.33 -1.40
C ARG A 964 -16.35 45.98 -0.07
N ARG A 965 -15.72 46.32 1.06
CA ARG A 965 -16.31 46.16 2.40
C ARG A 965 -17.58 47.00 2.58
N ALA A 966 -17.59 48.26 2.13
CA ALA A 966 -18.75 49.15 2.21
C ALA A 966 -19.94 48.67 1.36
N ALA A 967 -19.67 48.18 0.15
CA ALA A 967 -20.69 47.62 -0.75
C ALA A 967 -21.32 46.36 -0.15
N ALA A 968 -20.49 45.46 0.40
CA ALA A 968 -20.97 44.24 1.05
C ALA A 968 -21.82 44.58 2.29
N HIS A 969 -21.42 45.58 3.07
CA HIS A 969 -22.17 46.05 4.25
C HIS A 969 -23.56 46.58 3.88
N GLU A 970 -23.68 47.48 2.89
CA GLU A 970 -24.98 48.06 2.50
C GLU A 970 -25.92 47.02 1.86
N LEU A 971 -25.41 46.08 1.05
CA LEU A 971 -26.22 45.00 0.48
C LEU A 971 -26.68 43.99 1.55
N HIS A 972 -25.82 43.65 2.51
CA HIS A 972 -26.17 42.75 3.60
C HIS A 972 -27.23 43.36 4.53
N THR A 973 -27.06 44.64 4.92
CA THR A 973 -27.98 45.36 5.81
C THR A 973 -29.39 45.51 5.21
N ARG A 974 -29.51 45.53 3.87
CA ARG A 974 -30.80 45.65 3.18
C ARG A 974 -31.41 44.31 2.75
N ARG A 975 -30.62 43.25 2.58
CA ARG A 975 -31.11 41.87 2.39
C ARG A 975 -31.59 41.25 3.70
N PHE A 976 -30.98 41.61 4.83
CA PHE A 976 -31.36 41.16 6.16
C PHE A 976 -31.44 42.35 7.11
N PRO A 977 -32.62 43.00 7.27
CA PRO A 977 -32.77 44.03 8.29
C PRO A 977 -32.55 43.36 9.66
N ALA A 978 -31.58 43.86 10.43
CA ALA A 978 -31.33 43.36 11.78
C ALA A 978 -32.66 43.36 12.59
N PRO A 979 -32.93 42.32 13.41
CA PRO A 979 -34.14 42.26 14.21
C PRO A 979 -34.21 43.47 15.14
N ARG A 980 -35.36 44.15 15.09
CA ARG A 980 -35.71 45.24 16.00
C ARG A 980 -35.64 44.74 17.44
N ASN A 981 -34.74 45.30 18.24
CA ASN A 981 -34.84 45.27 19.69
C ASN A 981 -36.22 45.85 20.06
N SER A 982 -37.12 44.95 20.44
CA SER A 982 -38.45 45.23 20.96
C SER A 982 -38.39 45.07 22.47
N THR A 983 -37.71 46.02 23.11
CA THR A 983 -37.76 46.25 24.56
C THR A 983 -37.62 47.74 24.82
N GLU A 984 -38.61 48.51 24.40
CA GLU A 984 -38.98 49.76 25.08
C GLU A 984 -40.48 49.69 25.36
N ARG A 985 -40.79 48.87 26.36
CA ARG A 985 -41.98 49.07 27.17
C ARG A 985 -41.58 50.09 28.22
N TRP A 986 -42.38 51.15 28.31
CA TRP A 986 -42.38 52.11 29.38
C TRP A 986 -42.38 51.37 30.73
N ASP A 987 -41.39 51.64 31.57
CA ASP A 987 -41.49 51.41 33.00
C ASP A 987 -41.22 52.73 33.73
N GLU A 988 -42.16 53.02 34.61
CA GLU A 988 -42.16 54.08 35.58
C GLU A 988 -41.09 53.84 36.66
N SER A 989 -40.62 54.97 37.20
CA SER A 989 -40.08 55.14 38.56
C SER A 989 -38.57 54.91 38.81
N THR A 990 -37.94 56.01 39.26
CA THR A 990 -36.99 56.15 40.40
C THR A 990 -35.81 55.15 40.46
N ASP A 991 -34.54 55.53 40.56
CA ASP A 991 -33.94 56.46 41.52
C ASP A 991 -32.41 56.51 41.27
N ARG A 992 -31.82 57.50 41.91
CA ARG A 992 -30.45 58.00 42.05
C ARG A 992 -29.27 57.01 42.18
N THR A 993 -28.18 57.45 41.53
CA THR A 993 -26.78 57.53 42.02
C THR A 993 -26.15 56.35 42.76
N SER A 994 -25.04 55.81 42.25
CA SER A 994 -23.68 56.29 42.57
C SER A 994 -22.56 55.28 42.23
N ARG A 995 -21.48 55.85 41.68
CA ARG A 995 -20.05 55.55 41.89
C ARG A 995 -19.44 54.22 41.41
N HIS A 996 -18.58 54.41 40.39
CA HIS A 996 -17.14 54.10 40.39
C HIS A 996 -16.65 52.86 41.14
N ARG A 997 -16.11 51.92 40.36
CA ARG A 997 -14.98 51.05 40.72
C ARG A 997 -14.21 50.74 39.43
N SER A 998 -12.98 51.24 39.33
CA SER A 998 -11.74 50.52 39.68
C SER A 998 -11.13 49.86 38.45
N GLU A 999 -10.28 50.61 37.75
CA GLU A 999 -9.26 50.04 36.89
C GLU A 999 -8.11 49.52 37.76
N ALA A 1000 -7.85 48.23 37.66
CA ALA A 1000 -6.60 47.60 38.06
C ALA A 1000 -6.14 46.76 36.86
N ALA A 1001 -5.14 47.25 36.15
CA ALA A 1001 -4.29 46.45 35.29
C ALA A 1001 -2.85 46.79 35.65
N GLY A 1002 -2.25 45.91 36.45
CA GLY A 1002 -0.82 45.89 36.69
C GLY A 1002 -0.10 45.01 35.66
N HIS A 1003 1.21 45.26 35.61
CA HIS A 1003 2.29 44.49 34.96
C HIS A 1003 2.45 44.73 33.44
N ALA A 1004 3.64 45.01 32.91
CA ALA A 1004 4.97 44.63 33.39
C ALA A 1004 6.07 45.64 33.03
N ASP A 1005 7.02 45.65 33.95
CA ASP A 1005 8.38 46.16 33.97
C ASP A 1005 9.22 45.80 32.73
N ARG A 1006 9.97 46.80 32.22
CA ARG A 1006 11.34 46.63 31.71
C ARG A 1006 12.15 47.89 32.02
N GLY A 1007 12.87 47.85 33.13
CA GLY A 1007 14.02 48.71 33.38
C GLY A 1007 15.15 48.51 32.37
N ARG A 1008 15.65 49.63 31.83
CA ARG A 1008 17.09 49.95 31.66
C ARG A 1008 17.24 51.38 31.13
N GLN A 1009 17.43 52.34 32.04
CA GLN A 1009 18.55 53.30 32.05
C GLN A 1009 18.34 54.35 33.15
N LYS A 1010 19.26 54.30 34.13
CA LYS A 1010 19.57 55.25 35.21
C LYS A 1010 18.59 55.38 36.38
#